data_AF-A0AA37LS59-F1
#
_entry.id   AF-A0AA37LS59-F1
#
_cell.length_a   1.000
_cell.length_b   1.000
_cell.length_c   1.000
_cell.angle_alpha   90.00
_cell.angle_beta   90.00
_cell.angle_gamma   90.00
#
_symmetry.space_group_name_H-M   'P 1'
#
loop_
_entity.id
_entity.type
_entity.pdbx_description
1 polymer ?
#
loop_
_entity_poly.entity_id
_entity_poly.type
_entity_poly.pdbx_seq_one_letter_code
_entity_poly.pdbx_strand_id
1 'polypeptide(L)'
;MPVFSTKTAGDWAAFTNPKIVAQGIIIVHEAATDTLRRYPGLLKLLLHNESAAYVFWCIGESLQQHPLYPSIRSMHHQAEPGTVELTRFFPHGNAILVTPSFLVSEPRRAVQLFEWYKKTHVKPYNNHKIVAAASIVDYLRDLAFERSRNRDELLAEVNRNHWQSRSERKEAVYKAGLGQEDCAARFETWAIVDGLRPSVQTGIVPDEQLEPIVIADESIDANDEQSLVNWFGCWSQTRFDQFRKFHVLGTDGSSNTSHSIKDHNIPLYPPGAGRDPGAEANEDAHLLDPTASEIDNPNQPQGDATKVFGGLAAHFFSSKLMELGKECENPKVCAFGKLYGFPISYFKNIADTADSYRDFHRNFSTFDRWMEYPRPFFSHYQPGFPIPSEVRGPTTFNTYFAFFYTPDEDSQSSPPARHPWLAIWRVQAPHKPWVGTELLIWDTAAKERFPMGTQFYESQLIPAQQHLIDMVREKGASKQRGLSLKQVWLGGFESAPTEYTSPIDVTFANLDAMMRDAKGYLPAVEHHLPSRGFHKVYPGTAPAPREPIAPDAMDIDPLSRHQNRSGDSKMIFHPPRACRPIRQSRCENLFYKWVVNLDRRGQRKAYPYTFKPTVDWYQEQQVAESRHFEHINVSTWKPIFELVRIPTDGGKKGNADTAEKGRK
;
A
#
# COMPACT_ATOMS: atom_id res chain seq x y z
N MET A 1 -29.86 15.68 -20.67
CA MET A 1 -28.62 16.00 -19.92
C MET A 1 -27.46 15.38 -20.69
N PRO A 2 -26.36 16.11 -20.95
CA PRO A 2 -25.15 15.51 -21.48
C PRO A 2 -24.61 14.48 -20.47
N VAL A 3 -24.17 13.33 -20.98
CA VAL A 3 -23.56 12.27 -20.16
C VAL A 3 -22.07 12.27 -20.49
N PHE A 4 -21.26 12.39 -19.45
CA PHE A 4 -19.80 12.38 -19.53
C PHE A 4 -19.28 11.07 -18.97
N SER A 5 -18.24 10.51 -19.56
CA SER A 5 -17.64 9.25 -19.14
C SER A 5 -16.14 9.38 -19.02
N THR A 6 -15.57 8.80 -17.96
CA THR A 6 -14.11 8.74 -17.77
C THR A 6 -13.42 7.87 -18.81
N LYS A 7 -14.19 7.12 -19.62
CA LYS A 7 -13.70 6.40 -20.81
C LYS A 7 -13.37 7.33 -21.99
N THR A 8 -13.90 8.55 -22.00
CA THR A 8 -13.68 9.53 -23.07
C THR A 8 -12.70 10.59 -22.59
N ALA A 9 -11.59 10.76 -23.33
CA ALA A 9 -10.62 11.80 -23.01
C ALA A 9 -11.26 13.20 -23.09
N GLY A 10 -11.00 14.04 -22.09
CA GLY A 10 -11.52 15.42 -22.04
C GLY A 10 -12.90 15.60 -21.41
N ASP A 11 -13.69 14.53 -21.24
CA ASP A 11 -15.04 14.61 -20.67
C ASP A 11 -15.06 15.18 -19.26
N TRP A 12 -14.10 14.80 -18.40
CA TRP A 12 -13.97 15.36 -17.06
C TRP A 12 -13.66 16.87 -17.08
N ALA A 13 -12.78 17.31 -17.98
CA ALA A 13 -12.46 18.72 -18.14
C ALA A 13 -13.65 19.53 -18.66
N ALA A 14 -14.45 18.94 -19.55
CA ALA A 14 -15.70 19.55 -20.00
C ALA A 14 -16.74 19.64 -18.88
N PHE A 15 -16.89 18.58 -18.08
CA PHE A 15 -17.82 18.53 -16.95
C PHE A 15 -17.46 19.52 -15.84
N THR A 16 -16.18 19.68 -15.51
CA THR A 16 -15.70 20.61 -14.48
C THR A 16 -15.71 22.08 -14.92
N ASN A 17 -15.99 22.34 -16.21
CA ASN A 17 -16.09 23.69 -16.73
C ASN A 17 -17.48 24.28 -16.44
N PRO A 18 -17.59 25.28 -15.55
CA PRO A 18 -18.88 25.86 -15.17
C PRO A 18 -19.61 26.57 -16.33
N LYS A 19 -18.90 26.89 -17.42
CA LYS A 19 -19.50 27.45 -18.64
C LYS A 19 -20.25 26.39 -19.47
N ILE A 20 -19.92 25.12 -19.28
CA ILE A 20 -20.52 23.98 -20.00
C ILE A 20 -21.56 23.30 -19.11
N VAL A 21 -21.18 22.98 -17.87
CA VAL A 21 -22.04 22.32 -16.89
C VAL A 21 -22.14 23.20 -15.66
N ALA A 22 -23.31 23.80 -15.43
CA ALA A 22 -23.55 24.63 -14.24
C ALA A 22 -23.84 23.78 -12.98
N GLN A 23 -24.46 22.61 -13.16
CA GLN A 23 -24.83 21.66 -12.12
C GLN A 23 -24.81 20.24 -12.68
N GLY A 24 -24.45 19.24 -11.87
CA GLY A 24 -24.28 17.88 -12.35
C GLY A 24 -24.24 16.82 -11.25
N ILE A 25 -24.51 15.58 -11.67
CA ILE A 25 -24.43 14.38 -10.84
C ILE A 25 -23.18 13.61 -11.25
N ILE A 26 -22.34 13.28 -10.28
CA ILE A 26 -21.17 12.44 -10.45
C ILE A 26 -21.49 11.09 -9.83
N ILE A 27 -21.41 10.03 -10.63
CA ILE A 27 -21.61 8.66 -10.17
C ILE A 27 -20.26 7.97 -10.21
N VAL A 28 -19.86 7.44 -9.06
CA VAL A 28 -18.57 6.77 -8.85
C VAL A 28 -18.88 5.30 -8.56
N HIS A 29 -18.23 4.39 -9.26
CA HIS A 29 -18.31 2.98 -8.91
C HIS A 29 -17.42 2.70 -7.69
N GLU A 30 -17.81 1.81 -6.78
CA GLU A 30 -17.05 1.53 -5.54
C GLU A 30 -15.57 1.19 -5.81
N ALA A 31 -15.28 0.44 -6.88
CA ALA A 31 -13.91 0.12 -7.28
C ALA A 31 -13.05 1.33 -7.71
N ALA A 32 -13.64 2.51 -7.91
CA ALA A 32 -12.97 3.72 -8.37
C ALA A 32 -12.83 4.79 -7.27
N THR A 33 -13.32 4.56 -6.05
CA THR A 33 -13.32 5.55 -4.96
C THR A 33 -11.93 6.07 -4.63
N ASP A 34 -10.94 5.17 -4.61
CA ASP A 34 -9.54 5.51 -4.29
C ASP A 34 -8.89 6.40 -5.34
N THR A 35 -9.44 6.42 -6.56
CA THR A 35 -8.92 7.23 -7.66
C THR A 35 -9.44 8.67 -7.63
N LEU A 36 -10.51 8.97 -6.87
CA LEU A 36 -11.09 10.32 -6.79
C LEU A 36 -10.08 11.38 -6.38
N ARG A 37 -9.12 11.01 -5.51
CA ARG A 37 -8.02 11.89 -5.09
C ARG A 37 -7.15 12.41 -6.25
N ARG A 38 -7.29 11.85 -7.46
CA ARG A 38 -6.51 12.19 -8.66
C ARG A 38 -7.30 13.03 -9.68
N TYR A 39 -8.60 13.27 -9.48
CA TYR A 39 -9.46 13.91 -10.48
C TYR A 39 -9.34 15.44 -10.43
N PRO A 40 -8.64 16.08 -11.40
CA PRO A 40 -8.27 17.50 -11.29
C PRO A 40 -9.48 18.40 -11.14
N GLY A 41 -9.41 19.38 -10.24
CA GLY A 41 -10.52 20.29 -9.97
C GLY A 41 -11.63 19.71 -9.10
N LEU A 42 -11.47 18.49 -8.56
CA LEU A 42 -12.42 17.93 -7.60
C LEU A 42 -12.62 18.87 -6.41
N LEU A 43 -11.54 19.43 -5.83
CA LEU A 43 -11.65 20.40 -4.75
C LEU A 43 -12.56 21.58 -5.11
N LYS A 44 -12.44 22.10 -6.32
CA LYS A 44 -13.25 23.23 -6.81
C LYS A 44 -14.74 22.89 -6.84
N LEU A 45 -15.10 21.67 -7.22
CA LEU A 45 -16.49 21.19 -7.18
C LEU A 45 -17.00 21.06 -5.74
N LEU A 46 -16.14 20.57 -4.82
CA LEU A 46 -16.50 20.40 -3.40
C LEU A 46 -16.66 21.75 -2.67
N LEU A 47 -15.82 22.73 -3.02
CA LEU A 47 -15.83 24.09 -2.46
C LEU A 47 -16.81 25.05 -3.17
N HIS A 48 -17.57 24.57 -4.15
CA HIS A 48 -18.58 25.40 -4.82
C HIS A 48 -19.55 26.03 -3.82
N ASN A 49 -19.88 27.32 -4.01
CA ASN A 49 -20.71 28.09 -3.08
C ASN A 49 -22.09 27.44 -2.89
N GLU A 50 -22.64 26.87 -3.96
CA GLU A 50 -23.86 26.06 -3.92
C GLU A 50 -23.48 24.60 -3.83
N SER A 51 -23.54 24.03 -2.62
CA SER A 51 -23.19 22.63 -2.36
C SER A 51 -24.10 21.62 -3.10
N ALA A 52 -25.30 22.06 -3.50
CA ALA A 52 -26.25 21.27 -4.27
C ALA A 52 -25.95 21.25 -5.78
N ALA A 53 -25.06 22.12 -6.28
CA ALA A 53 -24.75 22.18 -7.71
C ALA A 53 -24.06 20.89 -8.21
N TYR A 54 -23.21 20.28 -7.37
CA TYR A 54 -22.49 19.05 -7.70
C TYR A 54 -22.76 17.97 -6.66
N VAL A 55 -23.31 16.87 -7.15
CA VAL A 55 -23.97 15.82 -6.37
C VAL A 55 -23.24 14.50 -6.64
N PHE A 56 -22.54 13.96 -5.65
CA PHE A 56 -21.75 12.73 -5.78
C PHE A 56 -22.49 11.51 -5.22
N TRP A 57 -22.51 10.42 -5.96
CA TRP A 57 -23.04 9.14 -5.52
C TRP A 57 -22.02 8.04 -5.78
N CYS A 58 -21.94 7.10 -4.86
CA CYS A 58 -21.21 5.86 -5.03
C CYS A 58 -22.20 4.73 -5.28
N ILE A 59 -22.01 3.99 -6.37
CA ILE A 59 -22.70 2.72 -6.61
C ILE A 59 -21.75 1.62 -6.14
N GLY A 60 -22.14 0.91 -5.10
CA GLY A 60 -21.49 -0.33 -4.68
C GLY A 60 -22.35 -1.53 -5.01
N GLU A 61 -21.73 -2.64 -5.40
CA GLU A 61 -22.43 -3.91 -5.67
C GLU A 61 -22.23 -4.90 -4.50
N SER A 62 -21.73 -4.40 -3.36
CA SER A 62 -21.38 -5.20 -2.18
C SER A 62 -20.48 -6.38 -2.55
N LEU A 63 -19.50 -6.13 -3.42
CA LEU A 63 -18.56 -7.16 -3.91
C LEU A 63 -17.61 -7.68 -2.81
N GLN A 64 -17.56 -6.99 -1.68
CA GLN A 64 -16.76 -7.32 -0.52
C GLN A 64 -17.67 -7.62 0.66
N GLN A 65 -17.29 -8.56 1.54
CA GLN A 65 -18.01 -8.87 2.77
C GLN A 65 -18.12 -7.65 3.71
N HIS A 66 -17.16 -6.72 3.62
CA HIS A 66 -17.12 -5.46 4.36
C HIS A 66 -16.81 -4.31 3.40
N PRO A 67 -17.80 -3.81 2.64
CA PRO A 67 -17.57 -2.70 1.72
C PRO A 67 -17.23 -1.43 2.50
N LEU A 68 -16.36 -0.59 1.92
CA LEU A 68 -15.92 0.68 2.51
C LEU A 68 -17.08 1.66 2.78
N TYR A 69 -18.18 1.52 2.05
CA TYR A 69 -19.32 2.43 2.07
C TYR A 69 -20.66 1.69 2.24
N PRO A 70 -21.64 2.28 2.95
CA PRO A 70 -21.46 3.40 3.88
C PRO A 70 -20.45 3.06 4.97
N SER A 71 -19.69 4.06 5.41
CA SER A 71 -18.61 3.90 6.39
C SER A 71 -19.13 3.63 7.80
N ILE A 72 -20.42 3.89 8.02
CA ILE A 72 -21.14 3.61 9.27
C ILE A 72 -22.19 2.56 8.93
N ARG A 73 -21.89 1.30 9.24
CA ARG A 73 -22.86 0.20 9.18
C ARG A 73 -23.22 -0.16 10.61
N SER A 74 -24.52 -0.31 10.86
CA SER A 74 -24.96 -0.98 12.09
C SER A 74 -24.33 -2.36 12.13
N MET A 75 -23.83 -2.80 13.29
CA MET A 75 -23.27 -4.16 13.46
C MET A 75 -24.29 -5.27 13.12
N HIS A 76 -25.56 -4.91 12.96
CA HIS A 76 -26.65 -5.78 12.54
C HIS A 76 -26.97 -5.72 11.03
N HIS A 77 -26.19 -4.98 10.22
CA HIS A 77 -26.37 -4.83 8.77
C HIS A 77 -25.10 -5.27 8.01
N GLN A 78 -24.94 -6.59 7.87
CA GLN A 78 -24.04 -7.16 6.88
C GLN A 78 -24.66 -6.98 5.49
N ALA A 79 -23.92 -6.43 4.54
CA ALA A 79 -24.37 -6.35 3.15
C ALA A 79 -24.39 -7.76 2.55
N GLU A 80 -25.53 -8.18 2.00
CA GLU A 80 -25.61 -9.40 1.22
C GLU A 80 -24.88 -9.20 -0.12
N PRO A 81 -23.92 -10.07 -0.49
CA PRO A 81 -23.20 -9.95 -1.75
C PRO A 81 -24.14 -9.87 -2.96
N GLY A 82 -23.87 -8.94 -3.88
CA GLY A 82 -24.72 -8.67 -5.05
C GLY A 82 -25.86 -7.68 -4.81
N THR A 83 -25.98 -7.14 -3.59
CA THR A 83 -26.89 -6.02 -3.32
C THR A 83 -26.27 -4.73 -3.85
N VAL A 84 -26.96 -4.12 -4.83
CA VAL A 84 -26.59 -2.79 -5.32
C VAL A 84 -27.04 -1.75 -4.29
N GLU A 85 -26.07 -1.05 -3.71
CA GLU A 85 -26.27 0.01 -2.73
C GLU A 85 -25.79 1.34 -3.31
N LEU A 86 -26.66 2.36 -3.24
CA LEU A 86 -26.32 3.72 -3.66
C LEU A 86 -26.02 4.57 -2.42
N THR A 87 -24.73 4.86 -2.20
CA THR A 87 -24.28 5.67 -1.06
C THR A 87 -24.04 7.11 -1.49
N ARG A 88 -24.52 8.08 -0.71
CA ARG A 88 -24.28 9.49 -0.98
C ARG A 88 -22.82 9.85 -0.65
N PHE A 89 -22.08 10.41 -1.61
CA PHE A 89 -20.75 10.96 -1.38
C PHE A 89 -20.79 12.48 -1.23
N PHE A 90 -19.85 12.99 -0.45
CA PHE A 90 -19.65 14.38 -0.08
C PHE A 90 -20.96 15.11 0.29
N PRO A 91 -21.75 14.57 1.24
CA PRO A 91 -23.10 15.07 1.49
C PRO A 91 -23.11 16.49 2.06
N HIS A 92 -22.38 16.73 3.14
CA HIS A 92 -22.29 17.99 3.89
C HIS A 92 -21.17 17.91 4.93
N GLY A 93 -20.90 19.01 5.64
CA GLY A 93 -19.94 19.01 6.75
C GLY A 93 -18.47 19.17 6.37
N ASN A 94 -17.64 19.30 7.41
CA ASN A 94 -16.21 19.61 7.33
C ASN A 94 -15.40 18.74 8.31
N ALA A 95 -14.29 18.18 7.84
CA ALA A 95 -13.26 17.62 8.70
C ALA A 95 -12.00 18.51 8.60
N ILE A 96 -11.45 18.92 9.74
CA ILE A 96 -10.33 19.87 9.80
C ILE A 96 -9.17 19.23 10.58
N LEU A 97 -8.13 18.82 9.88
CA LEU A 97 -6.86 18.41 10.49
C LEU A 97 -6.13 19.65 10.98
N VAL A 98 -5.78 19.65 12.26
CA VAL A 98 -4.96 20.68 12.89
C VAL A 98 -3.51 20.21 12.92
N THR A 99 -2.62 20.91 12.21
CA THR A 99 -1.20 20.49 12.14
C THR A 99 -0.40 21.00 13.34
N PRO A 100 0.67 20.28 13.74
CA PRO A 100 1.57 20.74 14.80
C PRO A 100 2.23 22.08 14.48
N SER A 101 2.61 22.34 13.21
CA SER A 101 3.21 23.64 12.85
C SER A 101 2.27 24.80 13.12
N PHE A 102 0.96 24.65 12.82
CA PHE A 102 -0.05 25.67 13.11
C PHE A 102 -0.21 25.90 14.62
N LEU A 103 -0.25 24.83 15.42
CA LEU A 103 -0.32 24.93 16.88
C LEU A 103 0.90 25.65 17.49
N VAL A 104 2.06 25.44 16.87
CA VAL A 104 3.31 26.10 17.25
C VAL A 104 3.28 27.58 16.91
N SER A 105 2.92 27.94 15.67
CA SER A 105 3.09 29.29 15.14
C SER A 105 1.92 30.23 15.38
N GLU A 106 0.70 29.73 15.53
CA GLU A 106 -0.53 30.52 15.52
C GLU A 106 -1.40 30.33 16.78
N PRO A 107 -0.87 30.58 18.00
CA PRO A 107 -1.53 30.22 19.26
C PRO A 107 -2.87 30.93 19.46
N ARG A 108 -2.99 32.19 19.02
CA ARG A 108 -4.23 32.97 19.12
C ARG A 108 -5.32 32.46 18.17
N ARG A 109 -4.93 31.94 17.01
CA ARG A 109 -5.88 31.38 16.05
C ARG A 109 -6.25 29.96 16.46
N ALA A 110 -5.35 29.22 17.10
CA ALA A 110 -5.63 27.92 17.70
C ALA A 110 -6.71 28.03 18.79
N VAL A 111 -6.57 28.96 19.75
CA VAL A 111 -7.60 29.14 20.78
C VAL A 111 -8.95 29.53 20.18
N GLN A 112 -8.96 30.41 19.18
CA GLN A 112 -10.17 30.80 18.46
C GLN A 112 -10.86 29.62 17.77
N LEU A 113 -10.09 28.74 17.11
CA LEU A 113 -10.61 27.51 16.51
C LEU A 113 -11.25 26.61 17.56
N PHE A 114 -10.54 26.31 18.64
CA PHE A 114 -11.00 25.37 19.64
C PHE A 114 -12.15 25.92 20.50
N GLU A 115 -12.19 27.23 20.77
CA GLU A 115 -13.36 27.87 21.39
C GLU A 115 -14.61 27.79 20.50
N TRP A 116 -14.45 28.09 19.20
CA TRP A 116 -15.53 27.93 18.24
C TRP A 116 -16.00 26.47 18.19
N TYR A 117 -15.06 25.53 18.18
CA TYR A 117 -15.37 24.11 18.13
C TYR A 117 -16.06 23.62 19.40
N LYS A 118 -15.61 24.05 20.59
CA LYS A 118 -16.26 23.79 21.87
C LYS A 118 -17.73 24.22 21.88
N LYS A 119 -18.07 25.34 21.24
CA LYS A 119 -19.45 25.82 21.12
C LYS A 119 -20.24 25.10 20.01
N THR A 120 -19.55 24.57 19.01
CA THR A 120 -20.18 23.99 17.82
C THR A 120 -20.42 22.49 17.97
N HIS A 121 -19.50 21.74 18.58
CA HIS A 121 -19.61 20.27 18.69
C HIS A 121 -20.80 19.80 19.54
N VAL A 122 -21.23 20.60 20.53
CA VAL A 122 -22.41 20.29 21.37
C VAL A 122 -23.74 20.43 20.64
N LYS A 123 -23.76 21.00 19.43
CA LYS A 123 -25.00 21.23 18.68
C LYS A 123 -25.44 19.92 18.01
N PRO A 124 -26.73 19.57 18.03
CA PRO A 124 -27.24 18.31 17.46
C PRO A 124 -27.09 18.21 15.93
N TYR A 125 -26.96 19.34 15.24
CA TYR A 125 -26.73 19.42 13.79
C TYR A 125 -25.28 19.78 13.46
N ASN A 126 -24.33 19.41 14.33
CA ASN A 126 -22.93 19.67 14.08
C ASN A 126 -22.38 18.71 13.03
N ASN A 127 -21.91 19.28 11.93
CA ASN A 127 -21.33 18.54 10.81
C ASN A 127 -19.82 18.81 10.72
N HIS A 128 -19.19 19.29 11.80
CA HIS A 128 -17.77 19.64 11.86
C HIS A 128 -17.02 18.68 12.78
N LYS A 129 -15.88 18.17 12.33
CA LYS A 129 -14.94 17.40 13.15
C LYS A 129 -13.56 18.03 13.11
N ILE A 130 -12.93 18.11 14.27
CA ILE A 130 -11.49 18.34 14.38
C ILE A 130 -10.80 17.00 14.32
N VAL A 131 -9.71 16.95 13.55
CA VAL A 131 -8.81 15.80 13.47
C VAL A 131 -7.45 16.22 14.00
N ALA A 132 -6.81 15.41 14.83
CA ALA A 132 -5.53 15.74 15.45
C ALA A 132 -4.68 14.49 15.72
N ALA A 133 -3.41 14.70 16.06
CA ALA A 133 -2.50 13.63 16.48
C ALA A 133 -2.99 12.95 17.78
N ALA A 134 -2.61 11.69 17.99
CA ALA A 134 -3.01 10.92 19.18
C ALA A 134 -2.68 11.58 20.51
N SER A 135 -1.48 12.13 20.60
CA SER A 135 -1.01 12.81 21.79
C SER A 135 -1.34 14.31 21.80
N ILE A 136 -2.39 14.79 21.11
CA ILE A 136 -2.68 16.22 20.96
C ILE A 136 -2.75 16.97 22.30
N VAL A 137 -3.33 16.37 23.33
CA VAL A 137 -3.44 17.03 24.64
C VAL A 137 -2.08 17.13 25.32
N ASP A 138 -1.31 16.04 25.35
CA ASP A 138 0.05 16.06 25.91
C ASP A 138 0.97 16.98 25.12
N TYR A 139 0.82 17.02 23.79
CA TYR A 139 1.53 17.93 22.89
C TYR A 139 1.24 19.40 23.23
N LEU A 140 -0.03 19.79 23.34
CA LEU A 140 -0.44 21.15 23.68
C LEU A 140 0.03 21.55 25.09
N ARG A 141 -0.06 20.64 26.05
CA ARG A 141 0.45 20.85 27.41
C ARG A 141 1.95 21.14 27.37
N ASP A 142 2.71 20.24 26.76
CA ASP A 142 4.17 20.33 26.71
C ASP A 142 4.63 21.59 25.96
N LEU A 143 3.96 21.94 24.85
CA LEU A 143 4.19 23.17 24.11
C LEU A 143 3.88 24.43 24.94
N ALA A 144 2.79 24.44 25.70
CA ALA A 144 2.44 25.57 26.57
C ALA A 144 3.50 25.80 27.66
N PHE A 145 3.94 24.73 28.34
CA PHE A 145 4.99 24.81 29.35
C PHE A 145 6.36 25.18 28.77
N GLU A 146 6.75 24.61 27.63
CA GLU A 146 7.99 24.95 26.94
C GLU A 146 8.03 26.44 26.59
N ARG A 147 6.98 26.98 25.98
CA ARG A 147 6.94 28.39 25.58
C ARG A 147 6.90 29.34 26.75
N SER A 148 6.18 29.00 27.82
CA SER A 148 6.19 29.79 29.05
C SER A 148 7.59 29.84 29.65
N ARG A 149 8.29 28.71 29.69
CA ARG A 149 9.66 28.66 30.21
C ARG A 149 10.63 29.45 29.34
N ASN A 150 10.56 29.31 28.02
CA ASN A 150 11.41 30.07 27.08
C ASN A 150 11.18 31.59 27.24
N ARG A 151 9.94 32.02 27.49
CA ARG A 151 9.61 33.41 27.80
C ARG A 151 10.28 33.87 29.09
N ASP A 152 10.20 33.08 30.16
CA ASP A 152 10.80 33.43 31.46
C ASP A 152 12.33 33.50 31.37
N GLU A 153 12.96 32.57 30.65
CA GLU A 153 14.40 32.56 30.39
C GLU A 153 14.83 33.79 29.58
N LEU A 154 14.12 34.14 28.51
CA LEU A 154 14.40 35.32 27.69
C LEU A 154 14.22 36.62 28.50
N LEU A 155 13.16 36.72 29.31
CA LEU A 155 12.96 37.87 30.19
C LEU A 155 14.07 37.99 31.24
N ALA A 156 14.54 36.87 31.81
CA ALA A 156 15.64 36.85 32.75
C ALA A 156 16.96 37.28 32.11
N GLU A 157 17.25 36.83 30.88
CA GLU A 157 18.44 37.22 30.13
C GLU A 157 18.44 38.71 29.78
N VAL A 158 17.32 39.21 29.29
CA VAL A 158 17.13 40.62 28.99
C VAL A 158 17.24 41.49 30.26
N ASN A 159 16.78 40.99 31.42
CA ASN A 159 16.92 41.71 32.69
C ASN A 159 18.39 41.81 33.17
N ARG A 160 19.25 40.85 32.79
CA ARG A 160 20.70 40.93 33.05
C ARG A 160 21.40 41.96 32.16
N ASN A 161 20.84 42.25 30.99
CA ASN A 161 21.35 43.25 30.05
C ASN A 161 20.75 44.64 30.37
N HIS A 162 21.36 45.36 31.32
CA HIS A 162 20.91 46.66 31.85
C HIS A 162 20.65 47.79 30.83
N TRP A 163 21.02 47.62 29.56
CA TRP A 163 21.00 48.64 28.51
C TRP A 163 19.74 48.64 27.61
N GLN A 164 18.79 47.70 27.78
CA GLN A 164 17.60 47.63 26.93
C GLN A 164 16.37 48.27 27.60
N SER A 165 15.69 49.16 26.86
CA SER A 165 14.45 49.81 27.31
C SER A 165 13.29 48.82 27.39
N ARG A 166 12.31 49.04 28.28
CA ARG A 166 11.14 48.16 28.47
C ARG A 166 10.37 47.87 27.17
N SER A 167 10.39 48.80 26.21
CA SER A 167 9.73 48.66 24.91
C SER A 167 10.47 47.66 24.00
N GLU A 168 11.80 47.75 23.93
CA GLU A 168 12.63 46.82 23.16
C GLU A 168 12.54 45.38 23.71
N ARG A 169 12.38 45.24 25.03
CA ARG A 169 12.15 43.92 25.67
C ARG A 169 10.84 43.29 25.21
N LYS A 170 9.76 44.08 25.21
CA LYS A 170 8.45 43.62 24.75
C LYS A 170 8.49 43.27 23.27
N GLU A 171 9.17 44.07 22.46
CA GLU A 171 9.34 43.84 21.03
C GLU A 171 10.13 42.55 20.74
N ALA A 172 11.23 42.30 21.46
CA ALA A 172 12.02 41.07 21.31
C ALA A 172 11.21 39.81 21.65
N VAL A 173 10.45 39.84 22.75
CA VAL A 173 9.58 38.74 23.18
C VAL A 173 8.41 38.54 22.21
N TYR A 174 7.84 39.63 21.69
CA TYR A 174 6.77 39.60 20.69
C TYR A 174 7.25 39.01 19.37
N LYS A 175 8.41 39.47 18.86
CA LYS A 175 9.03 38.91 17.64
C LYS A 175 9.37 37.42 17.77
N ALA A 176 9.64 36.94 18.98
CA ALA A 176 9.88 35.52 19.25
C ALA A 176 8.58 34.68 19.37
N GLY A 177 7.39 35.28 19.29
CA GLY A 177 6.10 34.60 19.50
C GLY A 177 5.87 34.14 20.94
N LEU A 178 6.59 34.77 21.89
CA LEU A 178 6.57 34.49 23.32
C LEU A 178 5.80 35.56 24.11
N GLY A 179 4.91 36.29 23.43
CA GLY A 179 4.02 37.27 24.06
C GLY A 179 3.20 36.65 25.19
N GLN A 180 2.77 37.48 26.15
CA GLN A 180 1.98 36.98 27.29
C GLN A 180 0.65 36.40 26.83
N GLU A 181 0.00 37.10 25.89
CA GLU A 181 -1.23 36.66 25.22
C GLU A 181 -1.00 35.36 24.43
N ASP A 182 0.17 35.18 23.81
CA ASP A 182 0.49 33.98 23.04
C ASP A 182 0.74 32.77 23.94
N CYS A 183 1.33 32.98 25.13
CA CYS A 183 1.48 31.93 26.14
C CYS A 183 0.11 31.58 26.76
N ALA A 184 -0.69 32.58 27.10
CA ALA A 184 -2.04 32.39 27.64
C ALA A 184 -2.93 31.62 26.65
N ALA A 185 -2.89 31.99 25.36
CA ALA A 185 -3.65 31.30 24.31
C ALA A 185 -3.27 29.82 24.17
N ARG A 186 -1.99 29.45 24.40
CA ARG A 186 -1.57 28.03 24.39
C ARG A 186 -2.13 27.25 25.58
N PHE A 187 -2.07 27.81 26.79
CA PHE A 187 -2.68 27.19 27.97
C PHE A 187 -4.19 27.07 27.84
N GLU A 188 -4.85 28.09 27.29
CA GLU A 188 -6.29 28.08 27.06
C GLU A 188 -6.69 27.05 26.00
N THR A 189 -5.93 26.98 24.88
CA THR A 189 -6.11 25.94 23.87
C THR A 189 -5.98 24.55 24.49
N TRP A 190 -4.92 24.30 25.27
CA TRP A 190 -4.74 23.04 25.99
C TRP A 190 -5.93 22.71 26.90
N ALA A 191 -6.38 23.66 27.73
CA ALA A 191 -7.50 23.46 28.64
C ALA A 191 -8.82 23.17 27.90
N ILE A 192 -9.06 23.81 26.75
CA ILE A 192 -10.23 23.53 25.93
C ILE A 192 -10.18 22.10 25.38
N VAL A 193 -9.05 21.70 24.79
CA VAL A 193 -8.90 20.37 24.17
C VAL A 193 -8.96 19.26 25.22
N ASP A 194 -8.32 19.44 26.38
CA ASP A 194 -8.41 18.48 27.49
C ASP A 194 -9.86 18.31 27.98
N GLY A 195 -10.62 19.41 28.04
CA GLY A 195 -12.05 19.39 28.37
C GLY A 195 -12.96 18.79 27.29
N LEU A 196 -12.45 18.51 26.08
CA LEU A 196 -13.17 17.81 25.01
C LEU A 196 -12.92 16.29 25.03
N ARG A 197 -12.09 15.78 25.95
CA ARG A 197 -11.88 14.34 26.08
C ARG A 197 -13.17 13.63 26.53
N PRO A 198 -13.46 12.42 26.03
CA PRO A 198 -14.58 11.63 26.53
C PRO A 198 -14.48 11.40 28.03
N SER A 199 -15.62 11.46 28.70
CA SER A 199 -15.71 10.99 30.08
C SER A 199 -15.51 9.47 30.07
N VAL A 200 -14.52 8.96 30.81
CA VAL A 200 -14.10 7.54 30.91
C VAL A 200 -15.23 6.56 31.33
N GLN A 201 -16.47 7.04 31.51
CA GLN A 201 -17.59 6.29 32.11
C GLN A 201 -18.47 5.49 31.14
N THR A 202 -18.27 5.53 29.83
CA THR A 202 -19.01 4.66 28.91
C THR A 202 -18.12 3.54 28.40
N GLY A 203 -18.20 2.36 29.03
CA GLY A 203 -17.55 1.11 28.60
C GLY A 203 -18.12 0.52 27.31
N ILE A 204 -18.48 1.38 26.35
CA ILE A 204 -18.92 1.04 25.00
C ILE A 204 -17.71 1.29 24.11
N VAL A 205 -17.44 0.39 23.16
CA VAL A 205 -16.40 0.57 22.13
C VAL A 205 -16.50 2.00 21.57
N PRO A 206 -15.42 2.80 21.56
CA PRO A 206 -15.47 4.17 21.09
C PRO A 206 -15.96 4.18 19.64
N ASP A 207 -17.16 4.71 19.43
CA ASP A 207 -17.61 5.07 18.09
C ASP A 207 -16.91 6.39 17.75
N GLU A 208 -16.01 6.37 16.75
CA GLU A 208 -15.28 7.53 16.22
C GLU A 208 -16.24 8.71 15.91
N GLN A 209 -17.52 8.43 15.64
CA GLN A 209 -18.54 9.46 15.43
C GLN A 209 -18.94 10.21 16.70
N LEU A 210 -18.92 9.55 17.85
CA LEU A 210 -19.28 10.12 19.15
C LEU A 210 -18.12 10.93 19.76
N GLU A 211 -16.90 10.62 19.34
CA GLU A 211 -15.69 11.30 19.77
C GLU A 211 -15.68 12.79 19.34
N PRO A 212 -15.49 13.75 20.27
CA PRO A 212 -15.41 15.16 19.91
C PRO A 212 -14.25 15.47 18.96
N ILE A 213 -13.13 14.76 19.08
CA ILE A 213 -11.97 14.92 18.22
C ILE A 213 -11.62 13.56 17.62
N VAL A 214 -11.46 13.51 16.31
CA VAL A 214 -10.92 12.32 15.65
C VAL A 214 -9.42 12.29 15.86
N ILE A 215 -8.94 11.18 16.38
CA ILE A 215 -7.56 10.98 16.78
C ILE A 215 -6.84 10.09 15.76
N ALA A 216 -5.67 10.53 15.30
CA ALA A 216 -4.78 9.72 14.48
C ALA A 216 -4.22 8.51 15.24
N ASP A 217 -3.65 7.55 14.50
CA ASP A 217 -3.00 6.37 15.09
C ASP A 217 -1.83 6.77 16.00
N GLU A 218 -1.71 6.13 17.17
CA GLU A 218 -0.64 6.40 18.15
C GLU A 218 0.77 6.10 17.60
N SER A 219 0.84 5.29 16.54
CA SER A 219 2.07 4.97 15.82
C SER A 219 2.64 6.15 15.02
N ILE A 220 1.86 7.22 14.78
CA ILE A 220 2.31 8.44 14.12
C ILE A 220 2.77 9.47 15.17
N ASP A 221 4.00 9.97 15.06
CA ASP A 221 4.50 11.02 15.96
C ASP A 221 3.77 12.34 15.72
N ALA A 222 3.41 13.06 16.79
CA ALA A 222 2.71 14.34 16.68
C ALA A 222 3.53 15.44 15.99
N ASN A 223 4.87 15.34 15.98
CA ASN A 223 5.74 16.24 15.23
C ASN A 223 5.94 15.81 13.77
N ASP A 224 5.50 14.61 13.40
CA ASP A 224 5.56 14.13 12.01
C ASP A 224 4.35 14.64 11.21
N GLU A 225 4.37 15.95 10.91
CA GLU A 225 3.30 16.62 10.18
C GLU A 225 3.01 15.98 8.82
N GLN A 226 4.04 15.53 8.10
CA GLN A 226 3.87 14.91 6.78
C GLN A 226 3.12 13.58 6.90
N SER A 227 3.48 12.74 7.88
CA SER A 227 2.74 11.49 8.13
C SER A 227 1.30 11.77 8.57
N LEU A 228 1.06 12.76 9.44
CA LEU A 228 -0.30 13.14 9.84
C LEU A 228 -1.17 13.60 8.66
N VAL A 229 -0.62 14.43 7.77
CA VAL A 229 -1.33 14.92 6.58
C VAL A 229 -1.61 13.79 5.60
N ASN A 230 -0.64 12.89 5.37
CA ASN A 230 -0.83 11.74 4.49
C ASN A 230 -1.86 10.75 5.05
N TRP A 231 -1.80 10.47 6.35
CA TRP A 231 -2.77 9.65 7.05
C TRP A 231 -4.18 10.25 6.96
N PHE A 232 -4.33 11.55 7.21
CA PHE A 232 -5.61 12.26 7.06
C PHE A 232 -6.13 12.18 5.62
N GLY A 233 -5.21 12.25 4.66
CA GLY A 233 -5.43 11.93 3.26
C GLY A 233 -6.16 10.61 3.03
N CYS A 234 -5.55 9.51 3.47
CA CYS A 234 -6.15 8.18 3.35
C CYS A 234 -7.42 8.02 4.18
N TRP A 235 -7.42 8.52 5.41
CA TRP A 235 -8.58 8.50 6.31
C TRP A 235 -9.80 9.17 5.67
N SER A 236 -9.62 10.35 5.06
CA SER A 236 -10.71 11.07 4.41
C SER A 236 -11.32 10.30 3.23
N GLN A 237 -10.54 9.48 2.52
CA GLN A 237 -11.05 8.60 1.45
C GLN A 237 -11.90 7.44 1.94
N THR A 238 -11.95 7.18 3.24
CA THR A 238 -12.87 6.20 3.86
C THR A 238 -14.15 6.86 4.38
N ARG A 239 -14.23 8.21 4.34
CA ARG A 239 -15.28 9.03 4.95
C ARG A 239 -15.96 9.98 3.96
N PHE A 240 -15.90 9.69 2.66
CA PHE A 240 -16.58 10.50 1.65
C PHE A 240 -18.09 10.55 1.85
N ASP A 241 -18.69 9.54 2.46
CA ASP A 241 -20.11 9.52 2.79
C ASP A 241 -20.46 10.29 4.08
N GLN A 242 -19.47 10.77 4.84
CA GLN A 242 -19.70 11.54 6.06
C GLN A 242 -19.49 13.04 5.86
N PHE A 243 -18.41 13.42 5.17
CA PHE A 243 -18.01 14.84 5.05
C PHE A 243 -17.93 15.31 3.59
N ARG A 244 -18.31 16.57 3.36
CA ARG A 244 -18.16 17.22 2.05
C ARG A 244 -16.78 17.83 1.86
N LYS A 245 -16.22 18.44 2.90
CA LYS A 245 -14.98 19.22 2.79
C LYS A 245 -13.94 18.72 3.80
N PHE A 246 -12.71 18.56 3.32
CA PHE A 246 -11.57 18.13 4.12
C PHE A 246 -10.52 19.23 4.07
N HIS A 247 -10.07 19.67 5.24
CA HIS A 247 -9.17 20.80 5.39
C HIS A 247 -7.94 20.38 6.18
N VAL A 248 -6.76 20.79 5.72
CA VAL A 248 -5.53 20.75 6.50
C VAL A 248 -5.19 22.19 6.86
N LEU A 249 -5.24 22.47 8.15
CA LEU A 249 -4.93 23.78 8.72
C LEU A 249 -3.43 23.88 8.95
N GLY A 250 -2.73 24.43 7.96
CA GLY A 250 -1.27 24.48 7.93
C GLY A 250 -0.68 25.88 8.12
N THR A 251 0.61 25.98 7.83
CA THR A 251 1.42 27.21 7.94
C THR A 251 2.00 27.66 6.59
N ASP A 252 2.38 28.93 6.50
CA ASP A 252 3.11 29.54 5.39
C ASP A 252 4.51 30.01 5.82
N GLY A 253 5.32 30.47 4.86
CA GLY A 253 6.69 30.95 5.11
C GLY A 253 6.81 32.19 6.01
N SER A 254 5.70 32.82 6.42
CA SER A 254 5.71 33.97 7.33
C SER A 254 5.64 33.56 8.81
N SER A 255 5.33 32.28 9.07
CA SER A 255 5.08 31.74 10.40
C SER A 255 6.36 31.27 11.09
N ASN A 256 6.53 31.57 12.38
CA ASN A 256 7.60 30.97 13.18
C ASN A 256 7.20 29.56 13.64
N THR A 257 7.72 28.55 12.96
CA THR A 257 7.44 27.13 13.18
C THR A 257 8.54 26.41 13.96
N SER A 258 9.46 27.11 14.61
CA SER A 258 10.57 26.47 15.35
C SER A 258 10.14 26.04 16.75
N HIS A 259 10.33 24.78 17.13
CA HIS A 259 9.94 24.16 18.41
C HIS A 259 11.08 23.29 18.98
N SER A 260 11.13 23.08 20.30
CA SER A 260 12.14 22.23 20.94
C SER A 260 11.56 20.88 21.38
N ILE A 261 12.14 19.79 20.90
CA ILE A 261 11.72 18.43 21.21
C ILE A 261 12.65 17.85 22.28
N LYS A 262 12.09 17.39 23.40
CA LYS A 262 12.85 16.76 24.49
C LYS A 262 13.48 15.45 24.02
N ASP A 263 14.67 15.10 24.52
CA ASP A 263 15.41 13.89 24.10
C ASP A 263 14.58 12.60 24.25
N HIS A 264 13.87 12.44 25.36
CA HIS A 264 12.98 11.30 25.60
C HIS A 264 11.71 11.26 24.73
N ASN A 265 11.40 12.36 24.04
CA ASN A 265 10.28 12.46 23.10
C ASN A 265 10.73 12.27 21.65
N ILE A 266 12.04 12.04 21.38
CA ILE A 266 12.48 11.76 20.02
C ILE A 266 12.10 10.31 19.67
N PRO A 267 11.30 10.10 18.62
CA PRO A 267 10.78 8.77 18.31
C PRO A 267 11.86 7.81 17.83
N LEU A 268 11.57 6.52 17.99
CA LEU A 268 12.34 5.43 17.41
C LEU A 268 11.57 4.87 16.20
N TYR A 269 12.24 4.83 15.06
CA TYR A 269 11.69 4.26 13.83
C TYR A 269 12.34 2.91 13.53
N PRO A 270 11.58 1.91 13.05
CA PRO A 270 12.13 0.62 12.68
C PRO A 270 13.00 0.73 11.42
N PRO A 271 13.96 -0.20 11.20
CA PRO A 271 14.74 -0.24 9.97
C PRO A 271 13.82 -0.30 8.75
N GLY A 272 14.10 0.55 7.75
CA GLY A 272 13.30 0.63 6.52
C GLY A 272 12.06 1.51 6.59
N ALA A 273 11.72 2.11 7.74
CA ALA A 273 10.56 3.02 7.87
C ALA A 273 10.59 4.20 6.89
N GLY A 274 11.78 4.66 6.49
CA GLY A 274 11.95 5.72 5.49
C GLY A 274 11.75 5.30 4.03
N ARG A 275 11.57 4.00 3.75
CA ARG A 275 11.47 3.47 2.38
C ARG A 275 10.06 3.67 1.87
N ASP A 276 9.88 4.69 1.04
CA ASP A 276 8.58 5.04 0.45
C ASP A 276 8.21 4.09 -0.71
N PRO A 277 7.29 3.13 -0.50
CA PRO A 277 6.92 2.15 -1.54
C PRO A 277 6.16 2.80 -2.70
N GLY A 278 5.63 4.02 -2.52
CA GLY A 278 4.95 4.77 -3.56
C GLY A 278 5.85 5.69 -4.39
N ALA A 279 7.12 5.83 -3.99
CA ALA A 279 8.18 6.56 -4.68
C ALA A 279 9.07 5.66 -5.55
N GLU A 280 9.08 4.35 -5.29
CA GLU A 280 9.91 3.41 -6.04
C GLU A 280 9.47 3.42 -7.51
N ALA A 281 10.46 3.47 -8.42
CA ALA A 281 10.24 3.47 -9.85
C ALA A 281 9.39 2.24 -10.23
N ASN A 282 8.15 2.46 -10.63
CA ASN A 282 7.40 1.48 -11.38
C ASN A 282 8.12 1.37 -12.72
N GLU A 283 8.83 0.28 -13.00
CA GLU A 283 9.35 0.05 -14.35
C GLU A 283 8.20 0.01 -15.39
N ASP A 284 6.97 -0.27 -14.94
CA ASP A 284 5.73 -0.33 -15.75
C ASP A 284 5.09 1.03 -16.08
N ALA A 285 5.71 2.15 -15.68
CA ALA A 285 5.04 3.44 -15.71
C ALA A 285 5.04 4.16 -17.07
N HIS A 286 5.55 3.60 -18.16
CA HIS A 286 5.59 4.33 -19.45
C HIS A 286 4.43 4.10 -20.41
N LEU A 287 3.44 3.26 -20.09
CA LEU A 287 2.31 3.01 -21.01
C LEU A 287 1.04 3.66 -20.50
N LEU A 288 0.44 4.51 -21.36
CA LEU A 288 -0.83 5.25 -21.30
C LEU A 288 -0.67 6.79 -21.32
N ASP A 289 -0.46 7.39 -22.48
CA ASP A 289 -1.24 8.59 -22.81
C ASP A 289 -1.67 8.49 -24.29
N PRO A 290 -2.84 9.05 -24.65
CA PRO A 290 -3.53 8.75 -25.89
C PRO A 290 -3.00 9.58 -27.07
N THR A 291 -2.78 8.88 -28.18
CA THR A 291 -2.73 9.33 -29.58
C THR A 291 -2.94 10.83 -29.84
N ALA A 292 -1.89 11.51 -30.30
CA ALA A 292 -1.92 12.28 -31.55
C ALA A 292 -0.50 12.74 -31.95
N SER A 293 -0.19 12.53 -33.23
CA SER A 293 0.91 13.09 -34.05
C SER A 293 2.09 12.15 -34.32
N GLU A 294 2.07 11.60 -35.53
CA GLU A 294 3.20 11.00 -36.24
C GLU A 294 4.37 11.99 -36.39
N ILE A 295 5.61 11.50 -36.30
CA ILE A 295 6.70 11.64 -37.30
C ILE A 295 7.97 10.98 -36.74
N ASP A 296 8.56 10.13 -37.58
CA ASP A 296 9.85 9.41 -37.53
C ASP A 296 10.86 9.75 -36.43
N ASN A 297 11.26 8.72 -35.67
CA ASN A 297 12.68 8.42 -35.45
C ASN A 297 12.89 6.96 -34.99
N PRO A 298 13.77 6.18 -35.65
CA PRO A 298 14.08 4.82 -35.27
C PRO A 298 15.16 4.85 -34.18
N ASN A 299 14.78 4.54 -32.94
CA ASN A 299 15.62 3.94 -31.88
C ASN A 299 14.90 4.14 -30.54
N GLN A 300 14.00 3.21 -30.22
CA GLN A 300 13.28 3.17 -28.95
C GLN A 300 13.52 1.78 -28.33
N PRO A 301 14.03 1.67 -27.08
CA PRO A 301 14.12 0.40 -26.40
C PRO A 301 12.75 0.02 -25.81
N GLN A 302 12.22 -1.12 -26.26
CA GLN A 302 11.00 -1.77 -25.79
C GLN A 302 11.19 -2.35 -24.38
N GLY A 303 10.27 -2.09 -23.44
CA GLY A 303 10.30 -2.66 -22.09
C GLY A 303 8.89 -2.77 -21.51
N ASP A 304 8.36 -4.00 -21.53
CA ASP A 304 7.13 -4.55 -20.88
C ASP A 304 6.64 -5.78 -21.66
N ALA A 305 7.25 -6.06 -22.81
CA ALA A 305 7.43 -7.43 -23.25
C ALA A 305 8.52 -8.04 -22.35
N THR A 306 8.20 -9.12 -21.65
CA THR A 306 9.24 -10.13 -21.39
C THR A 306 9.83 -10.49 -22.76
N LYS A 307 11.15 -10.71 -22.88
CA LYS A 307 11.74 -10.92 -24.22
C LYS A 307 11.08 -12.10 -24.95
N VAL A 308 10.49 -13.04 -24.19
CA VAL A 308 9.79 -14.22 -24.71
C VAL A 308 8.28 -14.01 -24.88
N PHE A 309 7.60 -13.30 -23.97
CA PHE A 309 6.15 -13.07 -24.02
C PHE A 309 5.79 -11.59 -24.21
N GLY A 310 4.88 -11.31 -25.15
CA GLY A 310 4.36 -9.96 -25.44
C GLY A 310 3.45 -9.35 -24.35
N GLY A 311 3.37 -9.96 -23.16
CA GLY A 311 2.61 -9.48 -22.01
C GLY A 311 2.36 -10.57 -20.96
N LEU A 312 1.76 -10.18 -19.82
CA LEU A 312 1.54 -11.05 -18.64
C LEU A 312 0.12 -11.60 -18.50
N ALA A 313 -0.75 -11.40 -19.50
CA ALA A 313 -2.05 -12.03 -19.54
C ALA A 313 -1.96 -13.50 -19.96
N ALA A 314 -2.81 -14.37 -19.43
CA ALA A 314 -2.77 -15.82 -19.66
C ALA A 314 -2.72 -16.26 -21.14
N HIS A 315 -3.30 -15.47 -22.06
CA HIS A 315 -3.28 -15.79 -23.49
C HIS A 315 -1.88 -15.66 -24.13
N PHE A 316 -1.03 -14.76 -23.63
CA PHE A 316 0.37 -14.65 -24.08
C PHE A 316 1.16 -15.91 -23.72
N PHE A 317 0.99 -16.40 -22.49
CA PHE A 317 1.58 -17.68 -22.06
C PHE A 317 1.02 -18.86 -22.86
N SER A 318 -0.30 -18.92 -23.01
CA SER A 318 -0.97 -20.04 -23.69
C SER A 318 -0.49 -20.18 -25.14
N SER A 319 -0.31 -19.07 -25.86
CA SER A 319 0.25 -19.08 -27.22
C SER A 319 1.64 -19.75 -27.26
N LYS A 320 2.54 -19.31 -26.38
CA LYS A 320 3.92 -19.81 -26.31
C LYS A 320 4.04 -21.23 -25.76
N LEU A 321 3.24 -21.61 -24.77
CA LEU A 321 3.18 -22.98 -24.24
C LEU A 321 2.62 -23.95 -25.28
N MET A 322 1.61 -23.55 -26.07
CA MET A 322 1.08 -24.37 -27.15
C MET A 322 2.07 -24.51 -28.32
N GLU A 323 2.77 -23.42 -28.67
CA GLU A 323 3.85 -23.43 -29.67
C GLU A 323 4.97 -24.41 -29.25
N LEU A 324 5.51 -24.25 -28.03
CA LEU A 324 6.53 -25.13 -27.48
C LEU A 324 6.06 -26.59 -27.39
N GLY A 325 4.83 -26.80 -26.93
CA GLY A 325 4.23 -28.13 -26.83
C GLY A 325 4.16 -28.81 -28.19
N LYS A 326 3.68 -28.10 -29.22
CA LYS A 326 3.58 -28.62 -30.59
C LYS A 326 4.96 -28.90 -31.21
N GLU A 327 5.96 -28.06 -30.95
CA GLU A 327 7.33 -28.32 -31.39
C GLU A 327 7.92 -29.58 -30.73
N CYS A 328 7.64 -29.76 -29.43
CA CYS A 328 8.16 -30.88 -28.65
C CYS A 328 7.37 -32.18 -28.80
N GLU A 329 6.13 -32.12 -29.32
CA GLU A 329 5.34 -33.29 -29.74
C GLU A 329 5.99 -34.05 -30.91
N ASN A 330 6.97 -33.45 -31.60
CA ASN A 330 7.81 -34.15 -32.55
C ASN A 330 8.55 -35.31 -31.84
N PRO A 331 8.38 -36.57 -32.28
CA PRO A 331 9.04 -37.73 -31.67
C PRO A 331 10.57 -37.67 -31.62
N LYS A 332 11.20 -36.72 -32.31
CA LYS A 332 12.66 -36.50 -32.27
C LYS A 332 13.13 -35.60 -31.12
N VAL A 333 12.22 -34.87 -30.46
CA VAL A 333 12.56 -33.86 -29.44
C VAL A 333 12.23 -34.39 -28.04
N CYS A 334 10.94 -34.58 -27.72
CA CYS A 334 10.51 -35.05 -26.39
C CYS A 334 9.45 -36.14 -26.50
N ALA A 335 9.75 -37.25 -27.18
CA ALA A 335 8.78 -38.32 -27.49
C ALA A 335 8.04 -38.90 -26.27
N PHE A 336 8.62 -38.79 -25.08
CA PHE A 336 8.09 -39.38 -23.84
C PHE A 336 7.37 -38.37 -22.93
N GLY A 337 7.38 -37.10 -23.29
CA GLY A 337 6.90 -35.99 -22.49
C GLY A 337 5.72 -35.25 -23.12
N LYS A 338 4.87 -34.63 -22.29
CA LYS A 338 3.79 -33.75 -22.74
C LYS A 338 3.74 -32.48 -21.91
N LEU A 339 3.55 -31.34 -22.56
CA LEU A 339 3.37 -30.05 -21.92
C LEU A 339 1.89 -29.74 -21.77
N TYR A 340 1.48 -29.32 -20.57
CA TYR A 340 0.19 -28.68 -20.39
C TYR A 340 0.22 -27.27 -20.96
N GLY A 341 -0.54 -27.04 -22.03
CA GLY A 341 -0.44 -25.82 -22.86
C GLY A 341 -1.07 -24.56 -22.26
N PHE A 342 -1.55 -24.59 -21.02
CA PHE A 342 -2.18 -23.43 -20.36
C PHE A 342 -1.44 -23.10 -19.07
N PRO A 343 -1.21 -21.81 -18.77
CA PRO A 343 -0.57 -21.40 -17.52
C PRO A 343 -1.49 -21.69 -16.32
N ILE A 344 -0.95 -22.25 -15.24
CA ILE A 344 -1.73 -22.65 -14.06
C ILE A 344 -1.54 -21.64 -12.94
N SER A 345 -2.63 -21.27 -12.28
CA SER A 345 -2.58 -20.21 -11.26
C SER A 345 -3.48 -20.42 -10.05
N TYR A 346 -4.64 -21.07 -10.22
CA TYR A 346 -5.67 -21.13 -9.18
C TYR A 346 -5.68 -22.49 -8.45
N PHE A 347 -5.49 -22.49 -7.12
CA PHE A 347 -5.37 -23.72 -6.31
C PHE A 347 -6.17 -23.74 -4.99
N LYS A 348 -6.59 -22.60 -4.45
CA LYS A 348 -7.48 -22.51 -3.27
C LYS A 348 -8.85 -21.99 -3.71
N ASN A 349 -9.19 -20.76 -3.34
CA ASN A 349 -10.43 -20.11 -3.77
C ASN A 349 -10.21 -19.44 -5.13
N ILE A 350 -10.71 -20.08 -6.19
CA ILE A 350 -10.58 -19.59 -7.57
C ILE A 350 -11.20 -18.19 -7.73
N ALA A 351 -12.34 -17.93 -7.09
CA ALA A 351 -13.01 -16.64 -7.18
C ALA A 351 -12.18 -15.56 -6.47
N ASP A 352 -11.88 -15.74 -5.19
CA ASP A 352 -11.11 -14.75 -4.42
C ASP A 352 -9.70 -14.53 -5.01
N THR A 353 -9.05 -15.59 -5.52
CA THR A 353 -7.73 -15.50 -6.16
C THR A 353 -7.80 -14.83 -7.53
N ALA A 354 -8.86 -15.04 -8.32
CA ALA A 354 -9.01 -14.32 -9.58
C ALA A 354 -9.35 -12.84 -9.33
N ASP A 355 -10.23 -12.58 -8.37
CA ASP A 355 -10.75 -11.25 -8.09
C ASP A 355 -9.67 -10.35 -7.43
N SER A 356 -8.88 -10.89 -6.50
CA SER A 356 -7.72 -10.18 -5.90
C SER A 356 -6.61 -9.86 -6.90
N TYR A 357 -6.52 -10.62 -7.99
CA TYR A 357 -5.55 -10.42 -9.08
C TYR A 357 -6.15 -9.68 -10.29
N ARG A 358 -7.43 -9.29 -10.24
CA ARG A 358 -8.17 -8.64 -11.35
C ARG A 358 -8.24 -9.48 -12.63
N ASP A 359 -8.19 -10.80 -12.50
CA ASP A 359 -8.38 -11.75 -13.59
C ASP A 359 -9.88 -11.92 -13.90
N PHE A 360 -10.54 -10.84 -14.34
CA PHE A 360 -12.01 -10.83 -14.54
C PHE A 360 -12.52 -11.91 -15.51
N HIS A 361 -11.66 -12.36 -16.42
CA HIS A 361 -11.97 -13.40 -17.40
C HIS A 361 -11.50 -14.81 -16.97
N ARG A 362 -10.81 -14.93 -15.83
CA ARG A 362 -10.31 -16.20 -15.26
C ARG A 362 -9.58 -17.07 -16.29
N ASN A 363 -8.72 -16.42 -17.08
CA ASN A 363 -8.08 -17.04 -18.23
C ASN A 363 -6.92 -17.99 -17.85
N PHE A 364 -6.48 -18.03 -16.58
CA PHE A 364 -5.53 -19.03 -16.10
C PHE A 364 -6.22 -20.36 -15.77
N SER A 365 -5.47 -21.45 -15.84
CA SER A 365 -5.98 -22.78 -15.48
C SER A 365 -5.93 -23.01 -13.97
N THR A 366 -6.81 -23.91 -13.49
CA THR A 366 -6.83 -24.38 -12.10
C THR A 366 -5.97 -25.62 -11.94
N PHE A 367 -5.55 -25.92 -10.71
CA PHE A 367 -4.80 -27.14 -10.42
C PHE A 367 -5.65 -28.39 -10.70
N ASP A 368 -6.95 -28.36 -10.39
CA ASP A 368 -7.87 -29.45 -10.72
C ASP A 368 -7.98 -29.67 -12.23
N ARG A 369 -8.09 -28.59 -13.01
CA ARG A 369 -8.14 -28.67 -14.49
C ARG A 369 -6.83 -29.18 -15.07
N TRP A 370 -5.70 -28.86 -14.44
CA TRP A 370 -4.44 -29.50 -14.76
C TRP A 370 -4.47 -30.99 -14.40
N MET A 371 -4.95 -31.40 -13.23
CA MET A 371 -5.00 -32.80 -12.80
C MET A 371 -5.95 -33.68 -13.65
N GLU A 372 -6.93 -33.07 -14.31
CA GLU A 372 -7.79 -33.75 -15.29
C GLU A 372 -7.07 -34.08 -16.60
N TYR A 373 -6.05 -33.31 -16.98
CA TYR A 373 -5.34 -33.44 -18.25
C TYR A 373 -4.45 -34.69 -18.36
N PRO A 374 -3.67 -35.08 -17.34
CA PRO A 374 -2.87 -36.30 -17.35
C PRO A 374 -3.70 -37.54 -17.66
N ARG A 375 -3.34 -38.17 -18.77
CA ARG A 375 -3.72 -39.55 -19.07
C ARG A 375 -2.72 -40.51 -18.41
N PRO A 376 -3.10 -41.77 -18.21
CA PRO A 376 -2.18 -42.76 -17.69
C PRO A 376 -0.89 -42.88 -18.52
N PHE A 377 0.25 -42.99 -17.85
CA PHE A 377 1.52 -43.35 -18.47
C PHE A 377 1.43 -44.72 -19.16
N PHE A 378 2.20 -44.90 -20.22
CA PHE A 378 2.23 -46.14 -20.99
C PHE A 378 3.62 -46.43 -21.56
N SER A 379 3.94 -47.71 -21.75
CA SER A 379 5.18 -48.11 -22.41
C SER A 379 5.03 -49.49 -23.03
N HIS A 380 5.62 -49.68 -24.23
CA HIS A 380 5.78 -51.00 -24.83
C HIS A 380 6.62 -51.96 -23.98
N TYR A 381 7.49 -51.43 -23.11
CA TYR A 381 8.49 -52.21 -22.39
C TYR A 381 8.07 -52.55 -20.95
N GLN A 382 6.90 -52.08 -20.51
CA GLN A 382 6.46 -52.18 -19.12
C GLN A 382 5.23 -53.08 -18.98
N PRO A 383 5.37 -54.28 -18.38
CA PRO A 383 4.23 -55.15 -18.10
C PRO A 383 3.18 -54.41 -17.24
N GLY A 384 1.91 -54.43 -17.65
CA GLY A 384 0.82 -53.77 -16.93
C GLY A 384 0.53 -52.32 -17.34
N PHE A 385 1.33 -51.72 -18.24
CA PHE A 385 1.10 -50.36 -18.75
C PHE A 385 0.90 -50.33 -20.27
N PRO A 386 -0.10 -51.06 -20.80
CA PRO A 386 -0.31 -51.19 -22.24
C PRO A 386 -0.60 -49.84 -22.90
N ILE A 387 -0.17 -49.72 -24.15
CA ILE A 387 -0.44 -48.55 -24.98
C ILE A 387 -1.94 -48.53 -25.32
N PRO A 388 -2.62 -47.37 -25.19
CA PRO A 388 -4.00 -47.23 -25.62
C PRO A 388 -4.12 -47.51 -27.12
N SER A 389 -5.13 -48.31 -27.50
CA SER A 389 -5.39 -48.76 -28.88
C SER A 389 -5.59 -47.62 -29.90
N GLU A 390 -5.87 -46.41 -29.44
CA GLU A 390 -6.14 -45.22 -30.25
C GLU A 390 -4.88 -44.38 -30.57
N VAL A 391 -3.73 -44.68 -29.95
CA VAL A 391 -2.51 -43.87 -30.09
C VAL A 391 -1.61 -44.43 -31.19
N ARG A 392 -1.64 -43.80 -32.38
CA ARG A 392 -0.55 -43.89 -33.36
C ARG A 392 0.52 -42.88 -32.94
N GLY A 393 1.59 -43.34 -32.27
CA GLY A 393 2.55 -42.42 -31.66
C GLY A 393 3.70 -43.10 -30.91
N PRO A 394 4.37 -42.39 -29.99
CA PRO A 394 5.62 -42.82 -29.35
C PRO A 394 5.49 -44.13 -28.55
N THR A 395 6.58 -44.88 -28.44
CA THR A 395 6.62 -46.20 -27.79
C THR A 395 6.55 -46.15 -26.27
N THR A 396 6.72 -44.98 -25.67
CA THR A 396 6.66 -44.74 -24.22
C THR A 396 6.27 -43.30 -23.95
N PHE A 397 5.41 -43.09 -22.96
CA PHE A 397 5.01 -41.80 -22.45
C PHE A 397 5.01 -41.86 -20.92
N ASN A 398 5.83 -41.02 -20.28
CA ASN A 398 6.14 -41.16 -18.86
C ASN A 398 6.37 -39.84 -18.11
N THR A 399 6.20 -38.68 -18.76
CA THR A 399 6.52 -37.37 -18.19
C THR A 399 5.49 -36.31 -18.59
N TYR A 400 5.05 -35.51 -17.63
CA TYR A 400 4.24 -34.31 -17.82
C TYR A 400 5.02 -33.08 -17.38
N PHE A 401 4.96 -32.02 -18.18
CA PHE A 401 5.49 -30.69 -17.88
C PHE A 401 4.34 -29.71 -17.70
N ALA A 402 4.48 -28.77 -16.77
CA ALA A 402 3.50 -27.74 -16.53
C ALA A 402 4.15 -26.45 -16.03
N PHE A 403 3.64 -25.33 -16.52
CA PHE A 403 4.06 -23.99 -16.12
C PHE A 403 3.06 -23.40 -15.14
N PHE A 404 3.56 -23.00 -13.98
CA PHE A 404 2.79 -22.39 -12.91
C PHE A 404 3.18 -20.91 -12.78
N TYR A 405 2.17 -20.07 -12.62
CA TYR A 405 2.30 -18.65 -12.36
C TYR A 405 1.32 -18.29 -11.25
N THR A 406 1.71 -18.62 -10.03
CA THR A 406 0.80 -18.67 -8.87
C THR A 406 0.95 -17.45 -8.00
N PRO A 407 -0.08 -17.10 -7.20
CA PRO A 407 0.03 -16.06 -6.18
C PRO A 407 1.29 -16.18 -5.33
N ASP A 408 1.99 -15.06 -5.16
CA ASP A 408 3.03 -14.90 -4.15
C ASP A 408 2.37 -14.37 -2.87
N GLU A 409 2.09 -15.26 -1.92
CA GLU A 409 1.35 -14.93 -0.68
C GLU A 409 2.14 -14.00 0.25
N ASP A 410 3.46 -13.89 0.08
CA ASP A 410 4.32 -12.96 0.83
C ASP A 410 4.40 -11.57 0.16
N SER A 411 3.75 -11.41 -1.00
CA SER A 411 3.78 -10.18 -1.76
C SER A 411 2.87 -9.12 -1.13
N GLN A 412 3.46 -7.98 -0.76
CA GLN A 412 2.72 -6.79 -0.31
C GLN A 412 2.24 -5.91 -1.48
N SER A 413 2.37 -6.37 -2.73
CA SER A 413 1.88 -5.64 -3.89
C SER A 413 0.35 -5.72 -4.00
N SER A 414 -0.25 -4.77 -4.72
CA SER A 414 -1.69 -4.78 -5.03
C SER A 414 -1.89 -4.47 -6.52
N PRO A 415 -2.33 -5.44 -7.35
CA PRO A 415 -2.61 -6.83 -6.98
C PRO A 415 -1.34 -7.56 -6.48
N PRO A 416 -1.46 -8.59 -5.65
CA PRO A 416 -0.29 -9.33 -5.18
C PRO A 416 0.46 -9.93 -6.38
N ALA A 417 1.78 -10.09 -6.27
CA ALA A 417 2.58 -10.57 -7.38
C ALA A 417 2.26 -12.04 -7.68
N ARG A 418 2.57 -12.48 -8.91
CA ARG A 418 2.55 -13.89 -9.28
C ARG A 418 3.98 -14.36 -9.47
N HIS A 419 4.26 -15.55 -8.96
CA HIS A 419 5.58 -16.17 -8.99
C HIS A 419 5.61 -17.30 -10.03
N PRO A 420 6.53 -17.28 -11.01
CA PRO A 420 6.67 -18.34 -12.01
C PRO A 420 7.49 -19.52 -11.49
N TRP A 421 7.04 -20.75 -11.75
CA TRP A 421 7.77 -21.98 -11.46
C TRP A 421 7.26 -23.14 -12.33
N LEU A 422 7.99 -24.25 -12.37
CA LEU A 422 7.67 -25.42 -13.19
C LEU A 422 7.37 -26.63 -12.31
N ALA A 423 6.45 -27.47 -12.78
CA ALA A 423 6.30 -28.83 -12.27
C ALA A 423 6.50 -29.86 -13.37
N ILE A 424 7.31 -30.87 -13.07
CA ILE A 424 7.56 -32.01 -13.93
C ILE A 424 7.14 -33.28 -13.18
N TRP A 425 6.01 -33.85 -13.57
CA TRP A 425 5.49 -35.08 -12.99
C TRP A 425 5.83 -36.27 -13.89
N ARG A 426 6.67 -37.19 -13.41
CA ARG A 426 7.15 -38.30 -14.23
C ARG A 426 7.18 -39.63 -13.48
N VAL A 427 7.29 -40.72 -14.23
CA VAL A 427 7.59 -42.03 -13.66
C VAL A 427 8.99 -42.02 -13.04
N GLN A 428 9.11 -42.56 -11.83
CA GLN A 428 10.40 -42.70 -11.16
C GLN A 428 11.26 -43.75 -11.88
N ALA A 429 12.52 -43.40 -12.18
CA ALA A 429 13.47 -44.30 -12.85
C ALA A 429 12.85 -45.00 -14.08
N PRO A 430 12.44 -44.25 -15.12
CA PRO A 430 11.60 -44.77 -16.22
C PRO A 430 12.24 -45.90 -17.04
N HIS A 431 13.54 -46.14 -16.86
CA HIS A 431 14.34 -47.22 -17.44
C HIS A 431 14.26 -48.55 -16.66
N LYS A 432 13.65 -48.55 -15.47
CA LYS A 432 13.41 -49.72 -14.61
C LYS A 432 11.92 -50.10 -14.62
N PRO A 433 11.51 -51.24 -14.04
CA PRO A 433 10.10 -51.51 -13.79
C PRO A 433 9.42 -50.36 -13.05
N TRP A 434 8.25 -49.93 -13.54
CA TRP A 434 7.55 -48.77 -13.00
C TRP A 434 6.90 -49.09 -11.66
N VAL A 435 7.41 -48.49 -10.59
CA VAL A 435 6.97 -48.73 -9.20
C VAL A 435 6.35 -47.50 -8.52
N GLY A 436 6.46 -46.33 -9.15
CA GLY A 436 5.87 -45.09 -8.68
C GLY A 436 6.25 -43.88 -9.53
N THR A 437 5.84 -42.71 -9.09
CA THR A 437 6.14 -41.43 -9.74
C THR A 437 7.01 -40.55 -8.86
N GLU A 438 7.66 -39.57 -9.48
CA GLU A 438 8.32 -38.46 -8.78
C GLU A 438 7.86 -37.12 -9.35
N LEU A 439 7.88 -36.09 -8.50
CA LEU A 439 7.52 -34.72 -8.85
C LEU A 439 8.75 -33.83 -8.69
N LEU A 440 9.18 -33.21 -9.78
CA LEU A 440 10.27 -32.24 -9.76
C LEU A 440 9.67 -30.85 -9.88
N ILE A 441 9.92 -30.01 -8.88
CA ILE A 441 9.54 -28.60 -8.86
C ILE A 441 10.79 -27.81 -9.18
N TRP A 442 10.75 -26.96 -10.19
CA TRP A 442 11.87 -26.06 -10.50
C TRP A 442 11.41 -24.62 -10.28
N ASP A 443 12.12 -23.90 -9.42
CA ASP A 443 11.73 -22.57 -8.96
C ASP A 443 12.94 -21.63 -8.97
N THR A 444 12.87 -20.58 -9.77
CA THR A 444 13.94 -19.58 -9.90
C THR A 444 14.30 -18.88 -8.59
N ALA A 445 13.39 -18.81 -7.62
CA ALA A 445 13.64 -18.22 -6.32
C ALA A 445 14.19 -19.23 -5.29
N ALA A 446 14.32 -20.52 -5.64
CA ALA A 446 14.77 -21.55 -4.70
C ALA A 446 16.17 -21.26 -4.12
N LYS A 447 17.09 -20.76 -4.96
CA LYS A 447 18.45 -20.42 -4.53
C LYS A 447 18.49 -19.29 -3.49
N GLU A 448 17.60 -18.30 -3.64
CA GLU A 448 17.51 -17.15 -2.73
C GLU A 448 16.76 -17.52 -1.44
N ARG A 449 15.71 -18.34 -1.52
CA ARG A 449 14.98 -18.82 -0.36
C ARG A 449 15.79 -19.79 0.50
N PHE A 450 16.72 -20.53 -0.12
CA PHE A 450 17.52 -21.55 0.56
C PHE A 450 19.02 -21.45 0.27
N PRO A 451 19.71 -20.37 0.65
CA PRO A 451 21.10 -20.12 0.30
C PRO A 451 22.08 -21.09 0.99
N MET A 452 21.69 -21.68 2.13
CA MET A 452 22.52 -22.60 2.93
C MET A 452 21.81 -23.92 3.29
N GLY A 453 20.68 -24.22 2.64
CA GLY A 453 19.87 -25.41 2.95
C GLY A 453 20.57 -26.70 2.52
N THR A 454 20.82 -27.62 3.48
CA THR A 454 21.31 -28.98 3.18
C THR A 454 20.19 -30.03 3.16
N GLN A 455 19.05 -29.72 3.78
CA GLN A 455 17.84 -30.55 3.80
C GLN A 455 16.61 -29.67 3.65
N PHE A 456 15.68 -30.09 2.80
CA PHE A 456 14.48 -29.34 2.45
C PHE A 456 13.24 -30.13 2.84
N TYR A 457 12.28 -29.49 3.47
CA TYR A 457 11.04 -30.13 3.92
C TYR A 457 9.83 -29.55 3.18
N GLU A 458 8.78 -30.35 3.00
CA GLU A 458 7.55 -29.93 2.31
C GLU A 458 6.95 -28.67 2.95
N SER A 459 6.98 -28.56 4.29
CA SER A 459 6.46 -27.39 5.02
C SER A 459 7.18 -26.07 4.71
N GLN A 460 8.35 -26.12 4.08
CA GLN A 460 9.15 -24.94 3.74
C GLN A 460 8.91 -24.45 2.31
N LEU A 461 8.21 -25.22 1.48
CA LEU A 461 7.85 -24.83 0.12
C LEU A 461 6.73 -23.79 0.14
N ILE A 462 6.52 -23.05 -0.96
CA ILE A 462 5.40 -22.10 -1.02
C ILE A 462 4.05 -22.84 -1.00
N PRO A 463 2.95 -22.22 -0.51
CA PRO A 463 1.66 -22.89 -0.36
C PRO A 463 1.13 -23.54 -1.64
N ALA A 464 1.37 -22.92 -2.80
CA ALA A 464 0.98 -23.47 -4.10
C ALA A 464 1.73 -24.78 -4.44
N GLN A 465 3.01 -24.87 -4.09
CA GLN A 465 3.82 -26.07 -4.29
C GLN A 465 3.41 -27.19 -3.34
N GLN A 466 3.13 -26.86 -2.07
CA GLN A 466 2.61 -27.82 -1.08
C GLN A 466 1.27 -28.42 -1.57
N HIS A 467 0.35 -27.57 -2.02
CA HIS A 467 -0.94 -28.02 -2.55
C HIS A 467 -0.80 -28.94 -3.78
N LEU A 468 0.15 -28.65 -4.67
CA LEU A 468 0.43 -29.53 -5.82
C LEU A 468 0.87 -30.93 -5.35
N ILE A 469 1.78 -30.99 -4.39
CA ILE A 469 2.32 -32.24 -3.84
C ILE A 469 1.19 -33.08 -3.25
N ASP A 470 0.33 -32.46 -2.43
CA ASP A 470 -0.81 -33.15 -1.82
C ASP A 470 -1.82 -33.64 -2.87
N MET A 471 -2.13 -32.82 -3.88
CA MET A 471 -3.02 -33.22 -4.97
C MET A 471 -2.47 -34.42 -5.76
N VAL A 472 -1.17 -34.42 -6.08
CA VAL A 472 -0.53 -35.55 -6.78
C VAL A 472 -0.45 -36.78 -5.88
N ARG A 473 -0.24 -36.61 -4.58
CA ARG A 473 -0.22 -37.70 -3.60
C ARG A 473 -1.60 -38.36 -3.46
N GLU A 474 -2.66 -37.56 -3.41
CA GLU A 474 -4.05 -38.00 -3.26
C GLU A 474 -4.60 -38.63 -4.55
N LYS A 475 -4.49 -37.91 -5.68
CA LYS A 475 -5.14 -38.27 -6.94
C LYS A 475 -4.23 -39.00 -7.93
N GLY A 476 -2.91 -39.03 -7.68
CA GLY A 476 -1.93 -39.55 -8.63
C GLY A 476 -2.04 -41.05 -8.87
N ALA A 477 -2.22 -41.85 -7.80
CA ALA A 477 -2.30 -43.30 -7.93
C ALA A 477 -3.51 -43.74 -8.76
N SER A 478 -4.68 -43.11 -8.58
CA SER A 478 -5.87 -43.41 -9.38
C SER A 478 -5.70 -42.97 -10.83
N LYS A 479 -5.05 -41.84 -11.09
CA LYS A 479 -4.77 -41.34 -12.44
C LYS A 479 -3.69 -42.13 -13.19
N GLN A 480 -2.70 -42.67 -12.48
CA GLN A 480 -1.53 -43.34 -13.07
C GLN A 480 -1.51 -44.85 -12.82
N ARG A 481 -2.68 -45.51 -12.86
CA ARG A 481 -2.82 -46.99 -12.79
C ARG A 481 -2.11 -47.61 -11.57
N GLY A 482 -2.23 -46.97 -10.41
CA GLY A 482 -1.67 -47.43 -9.13
C GLY A 482 -0.26 -46.90 -8.82
N LEU A 483 0.38 -46.13 -9.70
CA LEU A 483 1.69 -45.52 -9.42
C LEU A 483 1.53 -44.37 -8.40
N SER A 484 1.97 -44.59 -7.17
CA SER A 484 1.96 -43.56 -6.12
C SER A 484 3.14 -42.60 -6.25
N LEU A 485 2.99 -41.38 -5.73
CA LEU A 485 4.11 -40.44 -5.57
C LEU A 485 5.12 -41.00 -4.55
N LYS A 486 6.38 -41.14 -4.97
CA LYS A 486 7.48 -41.66 -4.14
C LYS A 486 8.44 -40.59 -3.67
N GLN A 487 8.68 -39.57 -4.51
CA GLN A 487 9.67 -38.54 -4.22
C GLN A 487 9.30 -37.19 -4.80
N VAL A 488 9.67 -36.13 -4.07
CA VAL A 488 9.61 -34.74 -4.52
C VAL A 488 11.04 -34.17 -4.58
N TRP A 489 11.33 -33.39 -5.61
CA TRP A 489 12.61 -32.69 -5.80
C TRP A 489 12.40 -31.20 -5.98
N LEU A 490 13.29 -30.38 -5.43
CA LEU A 490 13.33 -28.92 -5.61
C LEU A 490 14.58 -28.53 -6.39
N GLY A 491 14.38 -27.93 -7.56
CA GLY A 491 15.41 -27.38 -8.44
C GLY A 491 15.43 -25.85 -8.44
N GLY A 492 16.29 -25.26 -9.29
CA GLY A 492 16.47 -23.81 -9.40
C GLY A 492 17.77 -23.27 -8.79
N PHE A 493 18.62 -24.16 -8.27
CA PHE A 493 19.97 -23.82 -7.78
C PHE A 493 20.98 -23.69 -8.92
N GLU A 494 20.75 -24.45 -9.99
CA GLU A 494 21.43 -24.36 -11.27
C GLU A 494 20.37 -24.09 -12.36
N SER A 495 20.66 -23.12 -13.22
CA SER A 495 19.76 -22.67 -14.30
C SER A 495 20.48 -22.81 -15.64
N ALA A 496 19.72 -23.08 -16.70
CA ALA A 496 20.25 -23.03 -18.06
C ALA A 496 20.87 -21.64 -18.34
N PRO A 497 22.04 -21.55 -19.00
CA PRO A 497 22.63 -20.27 -19.38
C PRO A 497 21.64 -19.47 -20.24
N THR A 498 21.33 -18.25 -19.82
CA THR A 498 20.39 -17.40 -20.51
C THR A 498 20.77 -15.93 -20.35
N GLU A 499 20.47 -15.12 -21.37
CA GLU A 499 20.63 -13.66 -21.36
C GLU A 499 19.45 -12.95 -20.67
N TYR A 500 18.44 -13.71 -20.25
CA TYR A 500 17.24 -13.18 -19.59
C TYR A 500 17.48 -12.93 -18.11
N THR A 501 16.95 -11.82 -17.62
CA THR A 501 17.01 -11.42 -16.21
C THR A 501 15.64 -11.49 -15.52
N SER A 502 14.54 -11.50 -16.29
CA SER A 502 13.19 -11.63 -15.74
C SER A 502 12.93 -13.06 -15.24
N PRO A 503 12.40 -13.26 -14.02
CA PRO A 503 12.06 -14.58 -13.49
C PRO A 503 11.16 -15.41 -14.41
N ILE A 504 10.24 -14.76 -15.14
CA ILE A 504 9.32 -15.41 -16.07
C ILE A 504 10.06 -15.95 -17.30
N ASP A 505 10.88 -15.11 -17.92
CA ASP A 505 11.69 -15.48 -19.10
C ASP A 505 12.68 -16.57 -18.75
N VAL A 506 13.35 -16.47 -17.59
CA VAL A 506 14.29 -17.48 -17.09
C VAL A 506 13.57 -18.81 -16.85
N THR A 507 12.38 -18.78 -16.24
CA THR A 507 11.57 -19.98 -16.00
C THR A 507 11.13 -20.64 -17.31
N PHE A 508 10.68 -19.86 -18.28
CA PHE A 508 10.29 -20.42 -19.58
C PHE A 508 11.48 -20.91 -20.41
N ALA A 509 12.62 -20.22 -20.37
CA ALA A 509 13.85 -20.68 -21.01
C ALA A 509 14.32 -22.03 -20.43
N ASN A 510 14.19 -22.22 -19.11
CA ASN A 510 14.48 -23.51 -18.48
C ASN A 510 13.45 -24.58 -18.87
N LEU A 511 12.17 -24.24 -19.03
CA LEU A 511 11.17 -25.17 -19.56
C LEU A 511 11.53 -25.63 -20.99
N ASP A 512 11.87 -24.70 -21.88
CA ASP A 512 12.30 -25.01 -23.25
C ASP A 512 13.56 -25.88 -23.26
N ALA A 513 14.59 -25.51 -22.49
CA ALA A 513 15.83 -26.28 -22.36
C ALA A 513 15.58 -27.70 -21.84
N MET A 514 14.75 -27.84 -20.79
CA MET A 514 14.38 -29.15 -20.22
C MET A 514 13.60 -30.02 -21.20
N MET A 515 12.71 -29.43 -22.02
CA MET A 515 11.95 -30.20 -23.00
C MET A 515 12.79 -30.60 -24.21
N ARG A 516 13.74 -29.75 -24.65
CA ARG A 516 14.64 -30.04 -25.78
C ARG A 516 15.78 -31.01 -25.41
N ASP A 517 16.30 -30.95 -24.18
CA ASP A 517 17.31 -31.88 -23.67
C ASP A 517 16.94 -32.41 -22.27
N ALA A 518 15.86 -33.16 -22.21
CA ALA A 518 15.43 -33.78 -20.96
C ALA A 518 16.47 -34.75 -20.37
N LYS A 519 17.37 -35.34 -21.17
CA LYS A 519 18.43 -36.23 -20.64
C LYS A 519 19.50 -35.43 -19.89
N GLY A 520 19.87 -34.26 -20.41
CA GLY A 520 20.81 -33.35 -19.77
C GLY A 520 20.23 -32.72 -18.50
N TYR A 521 19.03 -32.13 -18.59
CA TYR A 521 18.48 -31.35 -17.48
C TYR A 521 17.67 -32.18 -16.47
N LEU A 522 17.04 -33.27 -16.91
CA LEU A 522 16.16 -34.11 -16.09
C LEU A 522 16.59 -35.57 -16.16
N PRO A 523 17.81 -35.92 -15.69
CA PRO A 523 18.32 -37.28 -15.82
C PRO A 523 17.36 -38.31 -15.20
N ALA A 524 17.20 -39.45 -15.88
CA ALA A 524 16.30 -40.53 -15.45
C ALA A 524 16.81 -41.29 -14.21
N VAL A 525 18.05 -41.05 -13.80
CA VAL A 525 18.72 -41.76 -12.70
C VAL A 525 18.85 -40.81 -11.51
N GLU A 526 18.31 -41.20 -10.36
CA GLU A 526 18.17 -40.37 -9.16
C GLU A 526 19.48 -39.68 -8.73
N HIS A 527 20.60 -40.42 -8.69
CA HIS A 527 21.87 -39.87 -8.19
C HIS A 527 22.50 -38.80 -9.10
N HIS A 528 21.98 -38.58 -10.31
CA HIS A 528 22.41 -37.50 -11.20
C HIS A 528 21.60 -36.21 -11.02
N LEU A 529 20.48 -36.23 -10.29
CA LEU A 529 19.66 -35.03 -10.08
C LEU A 529 20.38 -33.95 -9.25
N PRO A 530 21.14 -34.27 -8.17
CA PRO A 530 21.88 -33.27 -7.40
C PRO A 530 22.91 -32.49 -8.22
N SER A 531 23.61 -33.13 -9.15
CA SER A 531 24.58 -32.47 -10.03
C SER A 531 23.95 -31.61 -11.14
N ARG A 532 22.61 -31.51 -11.15
CA ARG A 532 21.82 -30.62 -12.00
C ARG A 532 21.03 -29.61 -11.17
N GLY A 533 21.43 -29.40 -9.91
CA GLY A 533 20.81 -28.46 -9.00
C GLY A 533 19.48 -28.90 -8.40
N PHE A 534 19.13 -30.19 -8.42
CA PHE A 534 17.90 -30.70 -7.77
C PHE A 534 18.21 -31.32 -6.41
N HIS A 535 17.49 -30.87 -5.39
CA HIS A 535 17.62 -31.37 -4.03
C HIS A 535 16.38 -32.14 -3.60
N LYS A 536 16.58 -33.16 -2.76
CA LYS A 536 15.51 -34.01 -2.25
C LYS A 536 14.67 -33.25 -1.23
N VAL A 537 13.35 -33.28 -1.40
CA VAL A 537 12.39 -32.73 -0.42
C VAL A 537 11.85 -33.87 0.45
N TYR A 538 11.91 -33.69 1.76
CA TYR A 538 11.43 -34.64 2.76
C TYR A 538 9.99 -34.32 3.17
N PRO A 539 9.13 -35.34 3.35
CA PRO A 539 7.75 -35.14 3.77
C PRO A 539 7.67 -34.61 5.20
N GLY A 540 6.67 -33.77 5.47
CA GLY A 540 6.36 -33.26 6.80
C GLY A 540 7.00 -31.92 7.15
N THR A 541 7.02 -31.60 8.44
CA THR A 541 7.48 -30.33 8.99
C THR A 541 8.99 -30.34 9.24
N ALA A 542 9.67 -29.26 8.89
CA ALA A 542 11.08 -29.07 9.23
C ALA A 542 11.30 -29.24 10.75
N PRO A 543 12.36 -29.94 11.19
CA PRO A 543 12.72 -30.00 12.61
C PRO A 543 12.89 -28.59 13.16
N ALA A 544 12.41 -28.35 14.39
CA ALA A 544 12.65 -27.08 15.07
C ALA A 544 14.14 -26.73 15.01
N PRO A 545 14.53 -25.48 14.71
CA PRO A 545 15.92 -25.09 14.69
C PRO A 545 16.55 -25.50 16.03
N ARG A 546 17.50 -26.42 16.00
CA ARG A 546 18.38 -26.60 17.15
C ARG A 546 19.09 -25.26 17.29
N GLU A 547 18.81 -24.56 18.39
CA GLU A 547 19.54 -23.35 18.75
C GLU A 547 21.02 -23.60 18.49
N PRO A 548 21.70 -22.76 17.69
CA PRO A 548 23.13 -22.86 17.55
C PRO A 548 23.71 -22.61 18.94
N ILE A 549 24.28 -23.67 19.53
CA ILE A 549 25.21 -23.53 20.64
C ILE A 549 26.36 -22.71 20.06
N ALA A 550 26.40 -21.42 20.41
CA ALA A 550 27.49 -20.53 20.06
C ALA A 550 28.78 -21.11 20.66
N PRO A 551 29.85 -21.30 19.86
CA PRO A 551 31.16 -21.56 20.41
C PRO A 551 31.67 -20.27 21.06
N ASP A 552 32.19 -20.43 22.27
CA ASP A 552 32.86 -19.41 23.07
C ASP A 552 33.93 -18.60 22.31
N ALA A 553 34.09 -17.35 22.79
CA ALA A 553 35.25 -16.45 22.66
C ALA A 553 35.35 -15.66 21.32
N MET A 554 35.48 -14.32 21.29
CA MET A 554 36.16 -13.42 22.22
C MET A 554 35.44 -12.06 22.40
N ASP A 555 35.21 -11.73 23.66
CA ASP A 555 35.48 -10.46 24.35
C ASP A 555 35.62 -9.16 23.51
N ILE A 556 34.52 -8.39 23.45
CA ILE A 556 34.55 -6.92 23.41
C ILE A 556 33.47 -6.43 24.39
N ASP A 557 33.92 -5.91 25.53
CA ASP A 557 33.12 -5.37 26.65
C ASP A 557 32.30 -4.10 26.26
N PRO A 558 31.30 -3.68 27.05
CA PRO A 558 29.99 -3.29 26.54
C PRO A 558 29.68 -1.80 26.81
N LEU A 559 28.97 -1.15 25.90
CA LEU A 559 28.19 0.03 26.25
C LEU A 559 26.70 -0.28 26.14
N SER A 560 26.18 -0.63 27.31
CA SER A 560 24.83 -0.33 27.79
C SER A 560 23.66 -0.76 26.92
N ARG A 561 23.13 -1.93 27.29
CA ARG A 561 21.70 -2.26 27.24
C ARG A 561 20.84 -1.01 27.48
N HIS A 562 20.19 -0.51 26.44
CA HIS A 562 18.85 0.02 26.61
C HIS A 562 17.87 -1.12 26.34
N GLN A 563 17.10 -1.38 27.40
CA GLN A 563 16.04 -2.36 27.45
C GLN A 563 15.11 -2.18 26.25
N ASN A 564 14.88 -3.27 25.52
CA ASN A 564 13.75 -3.39 24.60
C ASN A 564 12.46 -3.17 25.39
N ARG A 565 11.90 -1.95 25.31
CA ARG A 565 10.46 -1.74 25.49
C ARG A 565 9.80 -2.15 24.18
N SER A 566 9.29 -3.37 24.17
CA SER A 566 8.30 -3.83 23.21
C SER A 566 7.05 -2.96 23.39
N GLY A 567 6.86 -1.94 22.53
CA GLY A 567 5.69 -1.04 22.56
C GLY A 567 5.77 0.28 21.79
N ASP A 568 6.95 0.90 21.61
CA ASP A 568 7.04 2.35 21.27
C ASP A 568 7.57 2.68 19.84
N SER A 569 7.55 1.74 18.89
CA SER A 569 8.07 1.99 17.54
C SER A 569 7.11 2.89 16.74
N LYS A 570 7.58 4.05 16.26
CA LYS A 570 6.80 4.95 15.39
C LYS A 570 6.88 4.52 13.92
N MET A 571 5.86 4.85 13.15
CA MET A 571 5.81 4.62 11.71
C MET A 571 5.83 5.93 10.91
N ILE A 572 6.22 5.82 9.64
CA ILE A 572 6.06 6.89 8.66
C ILE A 572 4.84 6.55 7.80
N PHE A 573 3.90 7.49 7.70
CA PHE A 573 2.79 7.35 6.79
C PHE A 573 3.16 8.01 5.46
N HIS A 574 3.47 7.18 4.47
CA HIS A 574 3.95 7.63 3.18
C HIS A 574 2.83 8.30 2.35
N PRO A 575 3.20 9.22 1.44
CA PRO A 575 2.24 9.80 0.53
C PRO A 575 1.74 8.75 -0.47
N PRO A 576 0.53 8.92 -1.03
CA PRO A 576 -0.02 8.02 -2.03
C PRO A 576 0.93 7.78 -3.21
N ARG A 577 0.83 6.59 -3.84
CA ARG A 577 1.69 6.23 -4.97
C ARG A 577 1.68 7.28 -6.10
N ALA A 578 2.87 7.57 -6.62
CA ALA A 578 3.07 8.46 -7.76
C ALA A 578 2.46 7.89 -9.04
N CYS A 579 1.95 8.78 -9.89
CA CYS A 579 1.65 8.42 -11.26
C CYS A 579 2.97 8.48 -12.02
N ARG A 580 3.63 7.34 -12.20
CA ARG A 580 4.87 7.23 -12.98
C ARG A 580 6.08 7.90 -12.30
N PRO A 581 6.67 7.26 -11.28
CA PRO A 581 7.90 7.75 -10.68
C PRO A 581 9.08 7.60 -11.65
N ILE A 582 9.33 8.65 -12.45
CA ILE A 582 10.46 8.73 -13.40
C ILE A 582 11.77 9.11 -12.68
N ARG A 583 11.67 9.66 -11.47
CA ARG A 583 12.79 10.15 -10.67
C ARG A 583 12.60 9.74 -9.22
N GLN A 584 13.70 9.71 -8.46
CA GLN A 584 13.65 9.59 -7.01
C GLN A 584 12.69 10.65 -6.45
N SER A 585 11.67 10.21 -5.72
CA SER A 585 10.64 11.10 -5.19
C SER A 585 11.25 12.13 -4.23
N ARG A 586 10.78 13.37 -4.34
CA ARG A 586 11.09 14.48 -3.44
C ARG A 586 10.17 14.49 -2.23
N CYS A 587 9.19 13.57 -2.17
CA CYS A 587 8.25 13.41 -1.07
C CYS A 587 8.88 12.72 0.16
N GLU A 588 10.05 13.21 0.57
CA GLU A 588 10.78 12.67 1.71
C GLU A 588 10.17 13.16 3.03
N ASN A 589 10.19 12.32 4.05
CA ASN A 589 9.76 12.72 5.39
C ASN A 589 10.88 13.52 6.09
N LEU A 590 10.69 14.83 6.22
CA LEU A 590 11.65 15.78 6.77
C LEU A 590 11.86 15.59 8.27
N PHE A 591 10.82 15.20 9.01
CA PHE A 591 10.93 14.96 10.45
C PHE A 591 11.75 13.69 10.71
N TYR A 592 11.45 12.59 10.03
CA TYR A 592 12.26 11.37 10.07
C TYR A 592 13.73 11.63 9.68
N LYS A 593 13.97 12.39 8.60
CA LYS A 593 15.34 12.78 8.22
C LYS A 593 16.05 13.57 9.31
N TRP A 594 15.35 14.46 10.00
CA TRP A 594 15.90 15.18 11.14
C TRP A 594 16.23 14.23 12.30
N VAL A 595 15.34 13.28 12.63
CA VAL A 595 15.56 12.29 13.69
C VAL A 595 16.78 11.41 13.42
N VAL A 596 16.93 10.89 12.20
CA VAL A 596 18.04 9.98 11.82
C VAL A 596 19.38 10.69 11.78
N ASN A 597 19.40 11.98 11.42
CA ASN A 597 20.64 12.77 11.35
C ASN A 597 21.00 13.49 12.65
N LEU A 598 20.28 13.20 13.74
CA LEU A 598 20.44 13.89 15.01
C LEU A 598 21.70 13.40 15.74
N ASP A 599 22.65 14.32 15.99
CA ASP A 599 23.84 13.99 16.78
C ASP A 599 23.50 13.87 18.27
N ARG A 600 23.41 12.63 18.75
CA ARG A 600 23.15 12.29 20.15
C ARG A 600 24.43 12.11 20.98
N ARG A 601 25.62 12.42 20.45
CA ARG A 601 26.88 12.28 21.20
C ARG A 601 27.01 13.29 22.34
N GLY A 602 26.29 14.40 22.29
CA GLY A 602 26.19 15.37 23.39
C GLY A 602 24.94 15.15 24.25
N GLN A 603 25.08 15.17 25.58
CA GLN A 603 23.94 15.17 26.51
C GLN A 603 23.15 16.50 26.40
N ARG A 604 22.21 16.58 25.46
CA ARG A 604 21.25 17.68 25.36
C ARG A 604 19.91 17.26 25.94
N LYS A 605 19.23 18.17 26.65
CA LYS A 605 17.89 17.92 27.20
C LYS A 605 16.78 18.04 26.14
N ALA A 606 17.01 18.85 25.11
CA ALA A 606 16.10 19.09 24.01
C ALA A 606 16.85 19.49 22.73
N TYR A 607 16.20 19.30 21.58
CA TYR A 607 16.73 19.57 20.26
C TYR A 607 15.77 20.47 19.47
N PRO A 608 16.28 21.50 18.77
CA PRO A 608 15.44 22.36 17.94
C PRO A 608 15.02 21.63 16.66
N TYR A 609 13.73 21.77 16.32
CA TYR A 609 13.15 21.34 15.06
C TYR A 609 12.30 22.48 14.50
N THR A 610 12.40 22.72 13.19
CA THR A 610 11.62 23.75 12.50
C THR A 610 10.80 23.08 11.42
N PHE A 611 9.47 23.19 11.50
CA PHE A 611 8.61 22.66 10.45
C PHE A 611 8.82 23.47 9.17
N LYS A 612 9.00 22.78 8.04
CA LYS A 612 8.83 23.42 6.74
C LYS A 612 7.36 23.85 6.61
N PRO A 613 7.05 25.06 6.11
CA PRO A 613 5.68 25.51 5.98
C PRO A 613 4.80 24.51 5.23
N THR A 614 3.62 24.23 5.78
CA THR A 614 2.72 23.17 5.29
C THR A 614 2.34 23.36 3.84
N VAL A 615 1.96 24.59 3.47
CA VAL A 615 1.54 24.93 2.11
C VAL A 615 2.68 24.74 1.12
N ASP A 616 3.91 25.10 1.52
CA ASP A 616 5.09 25.03 0.65
C ASP A 616 5.50 23.59 0.38
N TRP A 617 5.68 22.76 1.43
CA TRP A 617 6.11 21.37 1.21
C TRP A 617 5.04 20.54 0.49
N TYR A 618 3.76 20.78 0.77
CA TYR A 618 2.68 20.07 0.09
C TYR A 618 2.62 20.45 -1.40
N GLN A 619 2.76 21.73 -1.72
CA GLN A 619 2.78 22.19 -3.12
C GLN A 619 4.03 21.72 -3.87
N GLU A 620 5.21 21.89 -3.30
CA GLU A 620 6.49 21.62 -3.97
C GLU A 620 6.77 20.13 -4.19
N GLN A 621 6.34 19.28 -3.24
CA GLN A 621 6.66 17.85 -3.27
C GLN A 621 5.46 17.03 -3.72
N GLN A 622 4.30 17.20 -3.08
CA GLN A 622 3.15 16.31 -3.31
C GLN A 622 2.40 16.66 -4.59
N VAL A 623 2.07 17.95 -4.78
CA VAL A 623 1.30 18.38 -5.96
C VAL A 623 2.14 18.26 -7.23
N ALA A 624 3.41 18.66 -7.18
CA ALA A 624 4.33 18.54 -8.31
C ALA A 624 4.56 17.09 -8.77
N GLU A 625 4.44 16.12 -7.86
CA GLU A 625 4.58 14.68 -8.17
C GLU A 625 3.25 13.95 -8.37
N SER A 626 2.11 14.66 -8.34
CA SER A 626 0.77 14.07 -8.43
C SER A 626 0.49 13.00 -7.36
N ARG A 627 1.07 13.19 -6.17
CA ARG A 627 0.92 12.35 -4.98
C ARG A 627 0.02 12.97 -3.93
N HIS A 628 -0.51 14.16 -4.21
CA HIS A 628 -1.46 14.85 -3.34
C HIS A 628 -2.86 14.22 -3.37
N PHE A 629 -3.72 14.73 -2.49
CA PHE A 629 -5.13 14.43 -2.43
C PHE A 629 -5.94 15.62 -2.95
N GLU A 630 -6.49 15.48 -4.17
CA GLU A 630 -7.22 16.55 -4.88
C GLU A 630 -8.55 16.93 -4.20
N HIS A 631 -9.05 16.17 -3.23
CA HIS A 631 -10.24 16.52 -2.45
C HIS A 631 -9.93 17.28 -1.14
N ILE A 632 -8.64 17.44 -0.80
CA ILE A 632 -8.20 18.10 0.43
C ILE A 632 -7.78 19.55 0.14
N ASN A 633 -8.32 20.48 0.93
CA ASN A 633 -7.88 21.86 0.96
C ASN A 633 -6.76 22.05 1.98
N VAL A 634 -5.51 22.13 1.52
CA VAL A 634 -4.36 22.50 2.35
C VAL A 634 -4.15 24.01 2.26
N SER A 635 -4.30 24.72 3.38
CA SER A 635 -4.19 26.18 3.39
C SER A 635 -3.83 26.71 4.78
N THR A 636 -3.53 28.01 4.85
CA THR A 636 -3.37 28.72 6.12
C THR A 636 -4.73 28.95 6.79
N TRP A 637 -4.71 29.45 8.01
CA TRP A 637 -5.92 29.58 8.82
C TRP A 637 -6.98 30.50 8.23
N LYS A 638 -6.57 31.61 7.60
CA LYS A 638 -7.51 32.66 7.18
C LYS A 638 -8.52 32.17 6.13
N PRO A 639 -8.12 31.56 5.00
CA PRO A 639 -9.07 31.03 4.02
C PRO A 639 -9.98 29.93 4.61
N ILE A 640 -9.45 29.07 5.47
CA ILE A 640 -10.24 27.99 6.09
C ILE A 640 -11.27 28.56 7.06
N PHE A 641 -10.90 29.53 7.89
CA PHE A 641 -11.81 30.16 8.85
C PHE A 641 -12.94 30.90 8.13
N GLU A 642 -12.64 31.56 7.01
CA GLU A 642 -13.66 32.18 6.16
C GLU A 642 -14.63 31.14 5.55
N LEU A 643 -14.09 30.04 5.01
CA LEU A 643 -14.89 28.95 4.43
C LEU A 643 -15.80 28.25 5.45
N VAL A 644 -15.31 28.06 6.67
CA VAL A 644 -16.02 27.37 7.78
C VAL A 644 -16.83 28.35 8.63
N ARG A 645 -16.73 29.66 8.35
CA ARG A 645 -17.40 30.76 9.09
C ARG A 645 -17.01 30.79 10.57
N ILE A 646 -15.73 30.57 10.86
CA ILE A 646 -15.14 30.81 12.17
C ILE A 646 -15.01 32.33 12.33
N PRO A 647 -15.61 32.96 13.36
CA PRO A 647 -15.54 34.41 13.53
C PRO A 647 -14.09 34.87 13.62
N THR A 648 -13.69 35.88 12.84
CA THR A 648 -12.39 36.55 12.97
C THR A 648 -12.58 37.90 13.67
N ASP A 649 -11.57 38.35 14.45
CA ASP A 649 -11.68 39.55 15.30
C ASP A 649 -11.88 40.88 14.54
N GLY A 650 -11.95 40.85 13.20
CA GLY A 650 -12.20 42.01 12.32
C GLY A 650 -13.67 42.29 11.98
N GLY A 651 -14.62 41.47 12.45
CA GLY A 651 -16.03 41.50 12.02
C GLY A 651 -17.00 42.36 12.83
N LYS A 652 -16.59 43.53 13.34
CA LYS A 652 -17.55 44.58 13.73
C LYS A 652 -17.67 45.60 12.59
N LYS A 653 -18.48 45.29 11.58
CA LYS A 653 -19.06 46.31 10.68
C LYS A 653 -20.57 46.08 10.54
N GLY A 654 -21.31 46.96 11.21
CA GLY A 654 -22.68 47.40 10.99
C GLY A 654 -23.67 46.45 10.33
N ASN A 655 -24.45 45.74 11.15
CA ASN A 655 -25.87 45.52 10.84
C ASN A 655 -26.64 46.72 11.42
N ALA A 656 -26.73 47.79 10.62
CA ALA A 656 -27.76 48.81 10.72
C ALA A 656 -27.94 49.35 9.30
N ASP A 657 -29.20 49.53 8.89
CA ASP A 657 -29.67 50.05 7.61
C ASP A 657 -29.75 49.04 6.45
N THR A 658 -30.76 48.18 6.51
CA THR A 658 -31.70 47.99 5.38
C THR A 658 -32.95 47.25 5.84
N ALA A 659 -33.77 47.96 6.61
CA ALA A 659 -35.16 47.61 6.87
C ALA A 659 -36.03 48.80 6.51
N GLU A 660 -36.10 49.16 5.22
CA GLU A 660 -37.23 49.89 4.65
C GLU A 660 -37.17 49.92 3.12
N LYS A 661 -38.36 49.76 2.51
CA LYS A 661 -38.70 49.78 1.06
C LYS A 661 -38.58 48.42 0.35
N GLY A 662 -39.67 47.81 -0.12
CA GLY A 662 -41.04 48.29 -0.16
C GLY A 662 -42.04 47.21 -0.53
N ARG A 663 -43.20 47.31 0.11
CA ARG A 663 -44.49 46.97 -0.49
C ARG A 663 -44.73 47.96 -1.64
N LYS A 664 -44.84 47.45 -2.86
CA LYS A 664 -45.93 47.72 -3.81
C LYS A 664 -45.80 46.77 -4.99
#